data_AF-A0A495TMX2-F1
#
_entry.id   AF-A0A495TMX2-F1
#
_cell.length_a   1.000
_cell.length_b   1.000
_cell.length_c   1.000
_cell.angle_alpha   90.00
_cell.angle_beta   90.00
_cell.angle_gamma   90.00
#
_symmetry.space_group_name_H-M   'P 1'
#
loop_
_entity.id
_entity.type
_entity.pdbx_description
1 polymer ?
#
loop_
_entity_poly.entity_id
_entity_poly.type
_entity_poly.pdbx_seq_one_letter_code
_entity_poly.pdbx_strand_id
1 'polypeptide(L)'
;MESPNGYAPRIYFFHSLLVGPLDAWPAQFAHAAALGFDHALIGSLFEPGQAGHGQVVGNHARLHPVFEANRPATDAIRTLADAARQHGLTLLVDLVIDRMAADGALYAEHADWFHAFESDEARLDPRHVHREDNVAYANFGDAGSRAALVDWWTQQLLALADAGVGGFRFDSPHRVPAAVWRQLGDALRAKHPDARLLAATPGLARGDLLGLADAGFDSVFSSVRWWDFRSSWMVEEHAVLARAGGPIAFPEAPYGTRLAAELSDVHDAAIVERAYRRALFTSVALGTGWMMPMGFEYGVTEPMSQTRGDASQFALAVQAKKFDLTERVTRANELARTTKTLHANGELRPLSGPGAPTALLLRADQPDLRDAAEAVLIAVNPELGAPLRVDPARFLAGVPGNFTRFVPLDTPGHVEPAGLTPFTLAPGAVRLFRAVSEKPIRLAPPIDKANSKRSGRKTVLEALDAPRVAIESVTPSVDHGRFPAKRTVGEHAEISAAIFAEGHDKIAAAVIWRAADETAWHEVLMAPAQPAGLDIWKARIPLERLGRHEFTVIAWRDDFASLVEHIQKKLKAGQTVELELDEAAHLFALVLAEVETTEGAAKEPLEHIVKLFTKADVETKLALILAPSTAKAMTAARHRPFLSRDPVIYKIDADRTAACFASWYEIFPRSMSDDESRHGTFADVTTKLPRIREMGFDVLYFPPIHPIGLTNRKGRNNTLTAQPDDVGSPYAIGAAEGGHTGVHPQLGTLDDFKAMLAAAHAHGLEIALDFAIQCSPDHPWLKEHPTWFAWRPDGTLRYAENPPKKYQDIVNPDFYAHDAKPGLWLALRDVILFWIEAGVKIFRVDNPHTKPLPFWEWMIGDVRARYPETIFLAEAFTRPRMMNRLGKIGFSQSYTYFTWRESKRDFIEYMNELTRTDARDFYRPNFFVNTPDINPRHLQSQGRSGFLIRAALASTLAGLWGVYSGFELCEAAALPNSEEYLDSEKYQLRAWDWNRPGNITGEITALNRIRRANPALQTHLGLTFLTAHNDHILLFEKATEARDNVIVVAINLDAFNEQGADIELSWDTFQRWHLHDHGALEVTDQMTGARFEWHGRWQHVRLGPGQPFSIWRIAPLGGLPAERPDETDSDSDSAHHADAGNPTPTEGAI
;
A
#
# COMPACT_ATOMS: atom_id res chain seq x y z
N MET A 1 35.26 18.21 37.17
CA MET A 1 34.27 17.67 36.22
C MET A 1 35.06 17.10 35.07
N GLU A 2 35.34 15.82 35.13
CA GLU A 2 36.00 15.09 34.04
C GLU A 2 35.14 15.22 32.78
N SER A 3 35.81 15.36 31.64
CA SER A 3 35.17 15.49 30.33
C SER A 3 34.15 14.36 30.11
N PRO A 4 33.01 14.59 29.43
CA PRO A 4 32.02 13.54 29.11
C PRO A 4 32.56 12.41 28.19
N ASN A 5 33.87 12.37 27.95
CA ASN A 5 34.55 11.47 27.03
C ASN A 5 35.26 10.39 27.86
N GLY A 6 35.07 9.12 27.52
CA GLY A 6 35.78 8.00 28.13
C GLY A 6 37.29 8.05 27.81
N TYR A 7 38.08 7.30 28.57
CA TYR A 7 39.49 7.09 28.24
C TYR A 7 39.59 6.44 26.85
N ALA A 8 40.13 7.19 25.89
CA ALA A 8 40.10 6.88 24.45
C ALA A 8 41.52 6.72 23.86
N PRO A 9 42.32 5.74 24.32
CA PRO A 9 43.71 5.61 23.91
C PRO A 9 43.82 5.06 22.47
N ARG A 10 44.86 5.50 21.76
CA ARG A 10 45.33 4.93 20.49
C ARG A 10 46.63 4.21 20.78
N ILE A 11 46.54 2.90 20.97
CA ILE A 11 47.61 2.04 21.48
C ILE A 11 48.32 1.34 20.31
N TYR A 12 49.64 1.43 20.29
CA TYR A 12 50.48 0.56 19.47
C TYR A 12 51.06 -0.56 20.34
N PHE A 13 50.80 -1.82 19.99
CA PHE A 13 51.23 -2.99 20.78
C PHE A 13 52.56 -3.54 20.24
N PHE A 14 53.53 -3.66 21.13
CA PHE A 14 54.87 -4.18 20.89
C PHE A 14 55.05 -5.54 21.56
N HIS A 15 55.59 -6.49 20.81
CA HIS A 15 55.95 -7.82 21.31
C HIS A 15 57.46 -7.89 21.55
N SER A 16 57.89 -8.06 22.81
CA SER A 16 59.31 -7.96 23.19
C SER A 16 60.22 -8.89 22.37
N LEU A 17 59.79 -10.14 22.11
CA LEU A 17 60.55 -11.11 21.31
C LEU A 17 60.77 -10.68 19.84
N LEU A 18 59.91 -9.81 19.30
CA LEU A 18 60.00 -9.34 17.91
C LEU A 18 60.73 -7.99 17.78
N VAL A 19 60.93 -7.29 18.89
CA VAL A 19 61.72 -6.04 18.94
C VAL A 19 63.18 -6.34 19.26
N GLY A 20 63.44 -7.19 20.26
CA GLY A 20 64.80 -7.55 20.65
C GLY A 20 65.40 -6.66 21.76
N PRO A 21 66.71 -6.36 21.70
CA PRO A 21 67.46 -5.70 22.76
C PRO A 21 66.98 -4.27 23.06
N LEU A 22 67.28 -3.75 24.25
CA LEU A 22 66.79 -2.44 24.73
C LEU A 22 67.12 -1.25 23.81
N ASP A 23 68.19 -1.30 23.04
CA ASP A 23 68.62 -0.24 22.12
C ASP A 23 67.77 -0.15 20.84
N ALA A 24 67.02 -1.21 20.48
CA ALA A 24 66.12 -1.22 19.33
C ALA A 24 64.80 -0.43 19.55
N TRP A 25 64.43 -0.15 20.80
CA TRP A 25 63.12 0.38 21.17
C TRP A 25 62.83 1.84 20.77
N PRO A 26 63.77 2.80 20.85
CA PRO A 26 63.48 4.20 20.48
C PRO A 26 62.97 4.35 19.04
N ALA A 27 63.52 3.59 18.08
CA ALA A 27 63.07 3.62 16.68
C ALA A 27 61.62 3.13 16.53
N GLN A 28 61.23 2.14 17.32
CA GLN A 28 59.87 1.59 17.32
C GLN A 28 58.86 2.61 17.88
N PHE A 29 59.23 3.35 18.92
CA PHE A 29 58.41 4.44 19.47
C PHE A 29 58.26 5.61 18.48
N ALA A 30 59.33 5.98 17.78
CA ALA A 30 59.27 7.02 16.75
C ALA A 30 58.29 6.65 15.62
N HIS A 31 58.29 5.38 15.17
CA HIS A 31 57.38 4.87 14.15
C HIS A 31 55.92 4.93 14.59
N ALA A 32 55.61 4.43 15.80
CA ALA A 32 54.25 4.49 16.36
C ALA A 32 53.74 5.93 16.49
N ALA A 33 54.59 6.87 16.94
CA ALA A 33 54.22 8.28 17.04
C ALA A 33 53.94 8.90 15.65
N ALA A 34 54.72 8.57 14.63
CA ALA A 34 54.51 9.05 13.26
C ALA A 34 53.18 8.57 12.65
N LEU A 35 52.71 7.40 13.06
CA LEU A 35 51.39 6.86 12.68
C LEU A 35 50.22 7.53 13.45
N GLY A 36 50.51 8.37 14.45
CA GLY A 36 49.51 9.11 15.23
C GLY A 36 48.95 8.37 16.45
N PHE A 37 49.66 7.35 16.94
CA PHE A 37 49.36 6.71 18.23
C PHE A 37 49.84 7.58 19.39
N ASP A 38 49.22 7.42 20.57
CA ASP A 38 49.56 8.15 21.80
C ASP A 38 49.94 7.22 22.97
N HIS A 39 49.82 5.90 22.81
CA HIS A 39 50.21 4.91 23.80
C HIS A 39 51.05 3.79 23.17
N ALA A 40 52.00 3.26 23.94
CA ALA A 40 52.84 2.12 23.60
C ALA A 40 52.62 1.00 24.62
N LEU A 41 52.08 -0.16 24.22
CA LEU A 41 51.87 -1.30 25.12
C LEU A 41 52.92 -2.39 24.87
N ILE A 42 53.64 -2.79 25.92
CA ILE A 42 54.67 -3.83 25.84
C ILE A 42 54.14 -5.17 26.39
N GLY A 43 54.20 -6.20 25.55
CA GLY A 43 53.97 -7.61 25.92
C GLY A 43 55.23 -8.35 26.37
N SER A 44 55.06 -9.38 27.21
CA SER A 44 56.13 -10.26 27.70
C SER A 44 57.35 -9.52 28.25
N LEU A 45 57.11 -8.67 29.27
CA LEU A 45 58.11 -7.78 29.85
C LEU A 45 59.11 -8.51 30.77
N PHE A 46 58.63 -9.40 31.63
CA PHE A 46 59.41 -10.02 32.70
C PHE A 46 59.99 -11.39 32.32
N GLU A 47 60.95 -11.86 33.13
CA GLU A 47 61.59 -13.18 32.97
C GLU A 47 60.57 -14.33 33.19
N PRO A 48 60.34 -15.20 32.19
CA PRO A 48 59.40 -16.32 32.30
C PRO A 48 59.99 -17.48 33.13
N GLY A 49 59.15 -18.43 33.56
CA GLY A 49 59.60 -19.70 34.15
C GLY A 49 60.32 -20.61 33.15
N GLN A 50 60.76 -21.81 33.55
CA GLN A 50 61.54 -22.70 32.68
C GLN A 50 60.81 -23.11 31.39
N ALA A 51 59.47 -23.10 31.39
CA ALA A 51 58.65 -23.38 30.21
C ALA A 51 58.73 -22.27 29.13
N GLY A 52 59.33 -21.11 29.43
CA GLY A 52 59.53 -20.02 28.47
C GLY A 52 58.25 -19.30 28.04
N HIS A 53 57.16 -19.47 28.78
CA HIS A 53 55.87 -18.85 28.47
C HIS A 53 55.80 -17.41 28.98
N GLY A 54 55.75 -16.42 28.08
CA GLY A 54 55.88 -14.99 28.39
C GLY A 54 54.74 -14.35 29.21
N GLN A 55 53.68 -15.10 29.50
CA GLN A 55 52.61 -14.72 30.44
C GLN A 55 52.68 -15.45 31.79
N VAL A 56 53.60 -16.41 31.95
CA VAL A 56 53.82 -17.16 33.19
C VAL A 56 55.17 -16.74 33.75
N VAL A 57 55.14 -15.67 34.54
CA VAL A 57 56.35 -14.99 35.05
C VAL A 57 57.04 -15.85 36.11
N GLY A 58 58.34 -16.09 35.95
CA GLY A 58 59.19 -16.75 36.93
C GLY A 58 59.86 -15.77 37.89
N ASN A 59 60.20 -14.56 37.41
CA ASN A 59 60.84 -13.53 38.21
C ASN A 59 60.45 -12.10 37.78
N HIS A 60 59.72 -11.39 38.65
CA HIS A 60 59.27 -10.01 38.42
C HIS A 60 60.36 -8.95 38.61
N ALA A 61 61.50 -9.30 39.22
CA ALA A 61 62.62 -8.37 39.43
C ALA A 61 63.55 -8.25 38.22
N ARG A 62 63.39 -9.12 37.21
CA ARG A 62 64.22 -9.18 35.99
C ARG A 62 63.36 -9.07 34.74
N LEU A 63 63.89 -8.36 33.74
CA LEU A 63 63.26 -8.33 32.41
C LEU A 63 63.48 -9.64 31.66
N HIS A 64 62.65 -9.87 30.65
CA HIS A 64 62.82 -10.97 29.72
C HIS A 64 64.25 -10.96 29.14
N PRO A 65 64.96 -12.10 29.03
CA PRO A 65 66.35 -12.14 28.57
C PRO A 65 66.60 -11.48 27.20
N VAL A 66 65.56 -11.43 26.35
CA VAL A 66 65.59 -10.79 25.02
C VAL A 66 65.94 -9.30 25.03
N PHE A 67 65.74 -8.62 26.16
CA PHE A 67 66.10 -7.21 26.33
C PHE A 67 67.61 -7.00 26.47
N GLU A 68 68.39 -8.08 26.69
CA GLU A 68 69.83 -8.06 26.94
C GLU A 68 70.23 -7.10 28.09
N ALA A 69 69.36 -6.99 29.09
CA ALA A 69 69.48 -6.04 30.19
C ALA A 69 70.14 -6.67 31.42
N ASN A 70 71.37 -6.27 31.75
CA ASN A 70 72.09 -6.72 32.95
C ASN A 70 71.82 -5.84 34.19
N ARG A 71 70.60 -5.31 34.34
CA ARG A 71 70.20 -4.37 35.41
C ARG A 71 68.82 -4.73 35.99
N PRO A 72 68.45 -4.25 37.20
CA PRO A 72 67.12 -4.47 37.77
C PRO A 72 66.01 -4.04 36.80
N ALA A 73 64.88 -4.75 36.81
CA ALA A 73 63.78 -4.51 35.88
C ALA A 73 63.28 -3.07 35.91
N THR A 74 63.14 -2.48 37.10
CA THR A 74 62.66 -1.10 37.30
C THR A 74 63.53 -0.04 36.60
N ASP A 75 64.85 -0.20 36.57
CA ASP A 75 65.77 0.74 35.92
C ASP A 75 65.71 0.64 34.39
N ALA A 76 65.59 -0.59 33.87
CA ALA A 76 65.41 -0.82 32.45
C ALA A 76 64.05 -0.31 31.96
N ILE A 77 62.99 -0.51 32.74
CA ILE A 77 61.64 0.00 32.45
C ILE A 77 61.62 1.53 32.45
N ARG A 78 62.34 2.18 33.37
CA ARG A 78 62.50 3.64 33.35
C ARG A 78 63.11 4.15 32.03
N THR A 79 64.11 3.42 31.52
CA THR A 79 64.72 3.75 30.23
C THR A 79 63.70 3.65 29.08
N LEU A 80 62.87 2.60 29.06
CA LEU A 80 61.81 2.44 28.07
C LEU A 80 60.74 3.53 28.18
N ALA A 81 60.33 3.87 29.40
CA ALA A 81 59.32 4.90 29.66
C ALA A 81 59.79 6.28 29.21
N ASP A 82 61.04 6.65 29.51
CA ASP A 82 61.62 7.92 29.09
C ASP A 82 61.76 8.00 27.56
N ALA A 83 62.14 6.91 26.90
CA ALA A 83 62.20 6.84 25.44
C ALA A 83 60.82 6.99 24.77
N ALA A 84 59.78 6.32 25.30
CA ALA A 84 58.41 6.49 24.81
C ALA A 84 57.93 7.94 24.99
N ARG A 85 58.19 8.54 26.15
CA ARG A 85 57.79 9.92 26.47
C ARG A 85 58.43 10.96 25.55
N GLN A 86 59.69 10.76 25.14
CA GLN A 86 60.36 11.65 24.18
C GLN A 86 59.64 11.74 22.83
N HIS A 87 58.86 10.72 22.47
CA HIS A 87 58.04 10.68 21.26
C HIS A 87 56.55 10.98 21.51
N GLY A 88 56.20 11.45 22.72
CA GLY A 88 54.82 11.77 23.08
C GLY A 88 53.93 10.55 23.35
N LEU A 89 54.53 9.38 23.59
CA LEU A 89 53.81 8.14 23.89
C LEU A 89 53.77 7.87 25.40
N THR A 90 52.63 7.43 25.90
CA THR A 90 52.49 6.88 27.26
C THR A 90 52.80 5.39 27.24
N LEU A 91 53.77 4.95 28.07
CA LEU A 91 54.13 3.53 28.17
C LEU A 91 53.11 2.76 29.01
N LEU A 92 52.59 1.67 28.46
CA LEU A 92 51.71 0.69 29.09
C LEU A 92 52.41 -0.67 29.15
N VAL A 93 52.09 -1.47 30.17
CA VAL A 93 52.67 -2.81 30.36
C VAL A 93 51.58 -3.86 30.47
N ASP A 94 51.80 -5.01 29.84
CA ASP A 94 50.95 -6.20 29.94
C ASP A 94 51.35 -7.08 31.13
N LEU A 95 50.40 -7.41 32.01
CA LEU A 95 50.60 -8.10 33.29
C LEU A 95 49.61 -9.27 33.48
N VAL A 96 50.03 -10.27 34.25
CA VAL A 96 49.21 -11.42 34.68
C VAL A 96 49.27 -11.52 36.21
N ILE A 97 48.11 -11.52 36.87
CA ILE A 97 47.99 -11.47 38.33
C ILE A 97 47.42 -12.77 38.92
N ASP A 98 46.58 -13.50 38.17
CA ASP A 98 45.92 -14.71 38.66
C ASP A 98 46.85 -15.93 38.74
N ARG A 99 47.99 -15.89 38.06
CA ARG A 99 48.89 -17.03 37.91
C ARG A 99 50.35 -16.65 37.71
N MET A 100 51.26 -17.56 38.04
CA MET A 100 52.71 -17.45 37.85
C MET A 100 53.37 -18.82 37.69
N ALA A 101 54.68 -18.83 37.44
CA ALA A 101 55.42 -20.08 37.27
C ALA A 101 55.57 -20.81 38.62
N ALA A 102 55.27 -22.11 38.65
CA ALA A 102 55.39 -22.91 39.87
C ALA A 102 56.84 -23.22 40.27
N ASP A 103 57.78 -23.03 39.35
CA ASP A 103 59.23 -23.01 39.56
C ASP A 103 59.79 -21.59 39.78
N GLY A 104 58.91 -20.59 39.87
CA GLY A 104 59.26 -19.18 40.02
C GLY A 104 59.63 -18.77 41.44
N ALA A 105 60.33 -17.63 41.57
CA ALA A 105 60.83 -17.12 42.85
C ALA A 105 59.70 -16.85 43.86
N LEU A 106 58.59 -16.26 43.40
CA LEU A 106 57.48 -15.88 44.26
C LEU A 106 56.74 -17.10 44.83
N TYR A 107 56.57 -18.16 44.03
CA TYR A 107 55.96 -19.40 44.52
C TYR A 107 56.87 -20.14 45.50
N ALA A 108 58.19 -20.15 45.26
CA ALA A 108 59.15 -20.77 46.17
C ALA A 108 59.19 -20.09 47.54
N GLU A 109 59.00 -18.76 47.59
CA GLU A 109 58.98 -17.97 48.83
C GLU A 109 57.63 -18.06 49.57
N HIS A 110 56.51 -18.14 48.83
CA HIS A 110 55.15 -18.01 49.36
C HIS A 110 54.17 -19.03 48.78
N ALA A 111 54.50 -20.32 48.85
CA ALA A 111 53.67 -21.39 48.30
C ALA A 111 52.24 -21.43 48.88
N ASP A 112 52.05 -20.94 50.12
CA ASP A 112 50.77 -20.83 50.81
C ASP A 112 49.80 -19.82 50.19
N TRP A 113 50.28 -18.86 49.38
CA TRP A 113 49.43 -17.88 48.69
C TRP A 113 48.72 -18.46 47.45
N PHE A 114 49.08 -19.69 47.05
CA PHE A 114 48.62 -20.31 45.83
C PHE A 114 47.79 -21.56 46.11
N HIS A 115 46.91 -21.93 45.18
CA HIS A 115 46.23 -23.21 45.24
C HIS A 115 47.25 -24.35 45.03
N ALA A 116 47.20 -25.37 45.91
CA ALA A 116 48.03 -26.56 45.79
C ALA A 116 47.81 -27.26 44.42
N PHE A 117 48.89 -27.77 43.83
CA PHE A 117 48.85 -28.55 42.60
C PHE A 117 47.82 -29.69 42.71
N GLU A 118 46.98 -29.87 41.69
CA GLU A 118 46.16 -31.08 41.57
C GLU A 118 47.08 -32.32 41.50
N SER A 119 46.75 -33.38 42.23
CA SER A 119 47.54 -34.62 42.23
C SER A 119 47.50 -35.31 40.85
N ASP A 120 48.49 -36.14 40.55
CA ASP A 120 48.53 -36.91 39.29
C ASP A 120 47.29 -37.80 39.07
N GLU A 121 46.57 -38.18 40.14
CA GLU A 121 45.34 -38.96 40.07
C GLU A 121 44.14 -38.13 39.55
N ALA A 122 44.08 -36.82 39.83
CA ALA A 122 43.04 -35.93 39.31
C ALA A 122 43.22 -35.64 37.81
N ARG A 123 44.46 -35.76 37.29
CA ARG A 123 44.82 -35.54 35.88
C ARG A 123 44.32 -36.62 34.93
N LEU A 124 43.87 -37.76 35.45
CA LEU A 124 43.36 -38.89 34.67
C LEU A 124 41.84 -38.81 34.38
N ASP A 125 41.09 -37.88 35.00
CA ASP A 125 39.67 -37.69 34.70
C ASP A 125 39.48 -36.84 33.43
N PRO A 126 39.00 -37.41 32.31
CA PRO A 126 38.83 -36.69 31.05
C PRO A 126 37.78 -35.56 31.09
N ARG A 127 37.09 -35.39 32.22
CA ARG A 127 36.12 -34.30 32.44
C ARG A 127 36.73 -33.07 33.13
N HIS A 128 37.95 -33.19 33.68
CA HIS A 128 38.67 -32.06 34.26
C HIS A 128 39.54 -31.40 33.18
N VAL A 129 39.39 -30.08 33.00
CA VAL A 129 40.18 -29.32 32.02
C VAL A 129 41.63 -29.29 32.49
N HIS A 130 42.55 -29.80 31.67
CA HIS A 130 43.99 -29.83 31.95
C HIS A 130 44.49 -28.44 32.36
N ARG A 131 44.89 -28.25 33.63
CA ARG A 131 45.67 -27.08 34.05
C ARG A 131 47.07 -27.21 33.44
N GLU A 132 47.55 -26.15 32.79
CA GLU A 132 48.86 -26.08 32.15
C GLU A 132 49.98 -26.59 33.08
N ASP A 133 50.91 -27.39 32.54
CA ASP A 133 52.07 -27.88 33.27
C ASP A 133 52.86 -26.70 33.87
N ASN A 134 53.24 -26.80 35.15
CA ASN A 134 54.10 -25.83 35.85
C ASN A 134 53.49 -24.42 36.13
N VAL A 135 52.18 -24.30 36.30
CA VAL A 135 51.49 -23.04 36.67
C VAL A 135 50.92 -23.07 38.10
N ALA A 136 51.20 -22.02 38.89
CA ALA A 136 50.62 -21.80 40.21
C ALA A 136 49.55 -20.69 40.17
N TYR A 137 48.34 -20.98 40.66
CA TYR A 137 47.19 -20.06 40.65
C TYR A 137 47.00 -19.36 42.00
N ALA A 138 46.87 -18.04 41.99
CA ALA A 138 46.72 -17.20 43.17
C ALA A 138 45.40 -17.50 43.91
N ASN A 139 45.48 -17.73 45.23
CA ASN A 139 44.31 -18.04 46.06
C ASN A 139 43.67 -16.77 46.63
N PHE A 140 42.88 -16.08 45.82
CA PHE A 140 42.09 -14.93 46.27
C PHE A 140 40.86 -15.31 47.12
N GLY A 141 40.52 -16.60 47.21
CA GLY A 141 39.40 -17.10 48.01
C GLY A 141 39.69 -17.08 49.51
N ASP A 142 40.91 -17.44 49.90
CA ASP A 142 41.36 -17.38 51.29
C ASP A 142 41.63 -15.93 51.74
N ALA A 143 41.25 -15.59 52.97
CA ALA A 143 41.36 -14.21 53.45
C ALA A 143 42.82 -13.79 53.74
N GLY A 144 43.64 -14.70 54.26
CA GLY A 144 45.05 -14.43 54.58
C GLY A 144 45.89 -14.30 53.31
N SER A 145 45.76 -15.27 52.41
CA SER A 145 46.44 -15.31 51.10
C SER A 145 46.08 -14.09 50.26
N ARG A 146 44.79 -13.72 50.22
CA ARG A 146 44.30 -12.54 49.49
C ARG A 146 44.90 -11.22 49.99
N ALA A 147 44.95 -10.99 51.29
CA ALA A 147 45.53 -9.76 51.83
C ALA A 147 47.01 -9.62 51.45
N ALA A 148 47.78 -10.71 51.58
CA ALA A 148 49.19 -10.73 51.23
C ALA A 148 49.44 -10.53 49.72
N LEU A 149 48.65 -11.19 48.87
CA LEU A 149 48.69 -11.00 47.41
C LEU A 149 48.35 -9.56 47.00
N VAL A 150 47.33 -8.94 47.63
CA VAL A 150 46.95 -7.54 47.37
C VAL A 150 48.09 -6.59 47.74
N ASP A 151 48.69 -6.76 48.91
CA ASP A 151 49.79 -5.91 49.37
C ASP A 151 51.01 -6.04 48.45
N TRP A 152 51.38 -7.26 48.07
CA TRP A 152 52.51 -7.50 47.18
C TRP A 152 52.30 -6.90 45.79
N TRP A 153 51.14 -7.14 45.16
CA TRP A 153 50.82 -6.57 43.85
C TRP A 153 50.71 -5.05 43.89
N THR A 154 50.20 -4.47 44.98
CA THR A 154 50.20 -3.01 45.18
C THR A 154 51.61 -2.43 45.11
N GLN A 155 52.58 -3.06 45.78
CA GLN A 155 53.98 -2.63 45.74
C GLN A 155 54.59 -2.75 44.34
N GLN A 156 54.33 -3.84 43.62
CA GLN A 156 54.82 -4.01 42.25
C GLN A 156 54.26 -2.94 41.30
N LEU A 157 52.94 -2.71 41.34
CA LEU A 157 52.29 -1.71 40.49
C LEU A 157 52.82 -0.29 40.78
N LEU A 158 53.00 0.07 42.05
CA LEU A 158 53.58 1.35 42.44
C LEU A 158 55.03 1.50 41.96
N ALA A 159 55.85 0.45 42.07
CA ALA A 159 57.24 0.48 41.61
C ALA A 159 57.34 0.67 40.08
N LEU A 160 56.46 0.03 39.31
CA LEU A 160 56.39 0.20 37.86
C LEU A 160 55.90 1.60 37.46
N ALA A 161 54.90 2.13 38.17
CA ALA A 161 54.43 3.49 37.95
C ALA A 161 55.51 4.54 38.32
N ASP A 162 56.25 4.33 39.42
CA ASP A 162 57.41 5.16 39.79
C ASP A 162 58.56 5.10 38.77
N ALA A 163 58.65 4.00 38.00
CA ALA A 163 59.55 3.88 36.86
C ALA A 163 59.04 4.61 35.61
N GLY A 164 57.81 5.10 35.59
CA GLY A 164 57.24 5.91 34.50
C GLY A 164 56.21 5.17 33.63
N VAL A 165 55.76 3.98 34.03
CA VAL A 165 54.64 3.28 33.38
C VAL A 165 53.33 4.03 33.67
N GLY A 166 52.61 4.43 32.63
CA GLY A 166 51.37 5.19 32.74
C GLY A 166 50.10 4.32 32.81
N GLY A 167 50.23 3.00 32.71
CA GLY A 167 49.09 2.10 32.88
C GLY A 167 49.40 0.64 32.59
N PHE A 168 48.42 -0.20 32.89
CA PHE A 168 48.60 -1.65 32.97
C PHE A 168 47.43 -2.37 32.28
N ARG A 169 47.75 -3.29 31.38
CA ARG A 169 46.79 -4.25 30.82
C ARG A 169 46.88 -5.55 31.61
N PHE A 170 45.76 -6.08 32.07
CA PHE A 170 45.70 -7.32 32.84
C PHE A 170 45.04 -8.45 32.05
N ASP A 171 45.71 -9.60 32.00
CA ASP A 171 45.16 -10.84 31.49
C ASP A 171 44.22 -11.51 32.51
N SER A 172 43.23 -12.29 32.03
CA SER A 172 42.29 -13.06 32.86
C SER A 172 41.66 -12.30 34.05
N PRO A 173 41.09 -11.10 33.86
CA PRO A 173 40.59 -10.27 34.95
C PRO A 173 39.46 -10.93 35.76
N HIS A 174 38.68 -11.81 35.13
CA HIS A 174 37.58 -12.57 35.76
C HIS A 174 38.01 -13.53 36.87
N ARG A 175 39.29 -13.93 36.91
CA ARG A 175 39.81 -14.84 37.94
C ARG A 175 40.18 -14.12 39.25
N VAL A 176 40.16 -12.79 39.24
CA VAL A 176 40.45 -11.95 40.40
C VAL A 176 39.16 -11.23 40.83
N PRO A 177 38.77 -11.28 42.11
CA PRO A 177 37.54 -10.63 42.57
C PRO A 177 37.51 -9.13 42.29
N ALA A 178 36.34 -8.58 41.90
CA ALA A 178 36.18 -7.15 41.60
C ALA A 178 36.63 -6.22 42.74
N ALA A 179 36.42 -6.64 44.01
CA ALA A 179 36.88 -5.88 45.17
C ALA A 179 38.42 -5.78 45.26
N VAL A 180 39.15 -6.80 44.81
CA VAL A 180 40.62 -6.77 44.74
C VAL A 180 41.08 -5.79 43.68
N TRP A 181 40.44 -5.76 42.51
CA TRP A 181 40.73 -4.77 41.47
C TRP A 181 40.52 -3.33 41.94
N ARG A 182 39.42 -3.06 42.67
CA ARG A 182 39.21 -1.74 43.28
C ARG A 182 40.32 -1.37 44.25
N GLN A 183 40.71 -2.28 45.14
CA GLN A 183 41.77 -2.03 46.12
C GLN A 183 43.11 -1.71 45.44
N LEU A 184 43.50 -2.49 44.43
CA LEU A 184 44.73 -2.24 43.66
C LEU A 184 44.66 -0.91 42.90
N GLY A 185 43.52 -0.59 42.29
CA GLY A 185 43.32 0.65 41.55
C GLY A 185 43.32 1.89 42.45
N ASP A 186 42.62 1.84 43.58
CA ASP A 186 42.57 2.94 44.55
C ASP A 186 43.96 3.22 45.12
N ALA A 187 44.72 2.16 45.48
CA ALA A 187 46.07 2.30 46.00
C ALA A 187 47.04 2.89 44.96
N LEU A 188 46.95 2.44 43.70
CA LEU A 188 47.78 2.96 42.62
C LEU A 188 47.46 4.43 42.33
N ARG A 189 46.18 4.78 42.18
CA ARG A 189 45.74 6.14 41.82
C ARG A 189 45.93 7.15 42.94
N ALA A 190 45.98 6.71 44.20
CA ALA A 190 46.31 7.58 45.32
C ALA A 190 47.70 8.23 45.17
N LYS A 191 48.65 7.54 44.51
CA LYS A 191 50.00 8.07 44.23
C LYS A 191 50.16 8.55 42.78
N HIS A 192 49.54 7.85 41.83
CA HIS A 192 49.66 8.09 40.40
C HIS A 192 48.25 8.26 39.78
N PRO A 193 47.61 9.43 39.91
CA PRO A 193 46.20 9.63 39.51
C PRO A 193 45.96 9.46 38.00
N ASP A 194 47.00 9.64 37.19
CA ASP A 194 46.95 9.47 35.74
C ASP A 194 47.17 8.02 35.29
N ALA A 195 47.50 7.11 36.21
CA ALA A 195 47.65 5.70 35.88
C ALA A 195 46.31 5.08 35.44
N ARG A 196 46.35 4.21 34.44
CA ARG A 196 45.16 3.57 33.86
C ARG A 196 45.23 2.05 33.97
N LEU A 197 44.09 1.43 34.28
CA LEU A 197 43.93 -0.02 34.35
C LEU A 197 43.06 -0.49 33.19
N LEU A 198 43.58 -1.44 32.41
CA LEU A 198 42.92 -1.99 31.24
C LEU A 198 42.71 -3.50 31.44
N ALA A 199 41.51 -4.01 31.17
CA ALA A 199 41.19 -5.42 31.36
C ALA A 199 41.09 -6.19 30.03
N ALA A 200 41.89 -7.24 29.86
CA ALA A 200 41.77 -8.13 28.71
C ALA A 200 40.51 -8.99 28.82
N THR A 201 39.45 -8.60 28.10
CA THR A 201 38.13 -9.23 28.13
C THR A 201 37.76 -10.13 26.94
N PRO A 202 38.49 -10.20 25.81
CA PRO A 202 38.19 -11.15 24.75
C PRO A 202 38.19 -12.60 25.25
N GLY A 203 37.19 -13.38 24.84
CA GLY A 203 37.06 -14.79 25.20
C GLY A 203 36.41 -15.07 26.56
N LEU A 204 36.05 -14.04 27.33
CA LEU A 204 35.35 -14.22 28.61
C LEU A 204 33.87 -14.55 28.41
N ALA A 205 33.32 -15.36 29.32
CA ALA A 205 31.89 -15.64 29.32
C ALA A 205 31.08 -14.40 29.73
N ARG A 206 29.83 -14.30 29.25
CA ARG A 206 28.95 -13.14 29.51
C ARG A 206 28.73 -12.86 31.00
N GLY A 207 28.63 -13.92 31.83
CA GLY A 207 28.49 -13.79 33.28
C GLY A 207 29.72 -13.15 33.93
N ASP A 208 30.92 -13.50 33.47
CA ASP A 208 32.18 -12.97 33.99
C ASP A 208 32.36 -11.49 33.65
N LEU A 209 31.96 -11.08 32.45
CA LEU A 209 32.00 -9.67 32.03
C LEU A 209 31.12 -8.77 32.91
N LEU A 210 29.93 -9.26 33.31
CA LEU A 210 29.06 -8.53 34.24
C LEU A 210 29.70 -8.34 35.62
N GLY A 211 30.49 -9.33 36.07
CA GLY A 211 31.24 -9.27 37.34
C GLY A 211 32.34 -8.20 37.37
N LEU A 212 32.77 -7.69 36.21
CA LEU A 212 33.81 -6.65 36.11
C LEU A 212 33.26 -5.22 36.17
N ALA A 213 31.94 -5.01 36.13
CA ALA A 213 31.34 -3.67 36.15
C ALA A 213 31.80 -2.82 37.35
N ASP A 214 31.99 -3.47 38.49
CA ASP A 214 32.42 -2.85 39.74
C ASP A 214 33.95 -2.92 39.95
N ALA A 215 34.76 -3.39 39.00
CA ALA A 215 36.19 -3.60 39.22
C ALA A 215 37.05 -2.32 39.08
N GLY A 216 36.52 -1.24 38.50
CA GLY A 216 37.21 0.06 38.41
C GLY A 216 38.24 0.18 37.28
N PHE A 217 38.08 -0.58 36.19
CA PHE A 217 38.91 -0.46 34.99
C PHE A 217 38.53 0.77 34.15
N ASP A 218 39.52 1.46 33.58
CA ASP A 218 39.26 2.60 32.66
C ASP A 218 38.84 2.12 31.27
N SER A 219 39.36 0.96 30.86
CA SER A 219 39.05 0.35 29.57
C SER A 219 39.04 -1.16 29.63
N VAL A 220 38.27 -1.74 28.73
CA VAL A 220 38.16 -3.18 28.49
C VAL A 220 38.38 -3.44 27.00
N PHE A 221 38.61 -4.66 26.57
CA PHE A 221 38.94 -4.97 25.18
C PHE A 221 37.78 -5.70 24.47
N SER A 222 37.32 -5.15 23.34
CA SER A 222 36.22 -5.75 22.56
C SER A 222 36.65 -6.95 21.73
N SER A 223 35.71 -7.81 21.36
CA SER A 223 35.95 -8.96 20.48
C SER A 223 35.74 -8.61 19.00
N VAL A 224 35.79 -7.34 18.61
CA VAL A 224 35.50 -6.86 17.25
C VAL A 224 36.30 -7.58 16.16
N ARG A 225 37.52 -8.04 16.46
CA ARG A 225 38.36 -8.83 15.55
C ARG A 225 37.66 -10.08 15.00
N TRP A 226 36.81 -10.70 15.79
CA TRP A 226 36.11 -11.93 15.43
C TRP A 226 34.68 -11.67 14.95
N TRP A 227 34.28 -10.40 14.84
CA TRP A 227 32.97 -10.05 14.32
C TRP A 227 32.91 -10.23 12.80
N ASP A 228 31.91 -10.99 12.36
CA ASP A 228 31.62 -11.32 10.96
C ASP A 228 30.84 -10.21 10.23
N PHE A 229 30.61 -9.07 10.88
CA PHE A 229 29.81 -7.95 10.39
C PHE A 229 28.32 -8.29 10.13
N ARG A 230 27.86 -9.47 10.57
CA ARG A 230 26.52 -10.00 10.30
C ARG A 230 25.79 -10.46 11.56
N SER A 231 26.53 -10.88 12.58
CA SER A 231 26.01 -11.37 13.85
C SER A 231 25.60 -10.21 14.78
N SER A 232 24.55 -10.41 15.58
CA SER A 232 24.04 -9.39 16.51
C SER A 232 24.90 -9.18 17.76
N TRP A 233 25.74 -10.16 18.12
CA TRP A 233 26.42 -10.20 19.42
C TRP A 233 27.34 -9.00 19.66
N MET A 234 27.85 -8.33 18.63
CA MET A 234 28.74 -7.18 18.78
C MET A 234 28.07 -6.01 19.52
N VAL A 235 26.78 -5.78 19.26
CA VAL A 235 26.01 -4.72 19.93
C VAL A 235 25.78 -5.10 21.41
N GLU A 236 25.48 -6.37 21.67
CA GLU A 236 25.30 -6.88 23.03
C GLU A 236 26.60 -6.83 23.84
N GLU A 237 27.71 -7.24 23.23
CA GLU A 237 29.03 -7.16 23.84
C GLU A 237 29.40 -5.72 24.15
N HIS A 238 29.21 -4.79 23.20
CA HIS A 238 29.46 -3.36 23.43
C HIS A 238 28.68 -2.85 24.66
N ALA A 239 27.39 -3.18 24.76
CA ALA A 239 26.55 -2.77 25.89
C ALA A 239 26.98 -3.37 27.24
N VAL A 240 27.54 -4.58 27.25
CA VAL A 240 28.07 -5.22 28.47
C VAL A 240 29.43 -4.62 28.84
N LEU A 241 30.36 -4.51 27.88
CA LEU A 241 31.69 -3.96 28.07
C LEU A 241 31.65 -2.50 28.52
N ALA A 242 30.75 -1.70 27.93
CA ALA A 242 30.55 -0.31 28.29
C ALA A 242 30.23 -0.10 29.79
N ARG A 243 29.72 -1.12 30.50
CA ARG A 243 29.49 -1.05 31.95
C ARG A 243 30.74 -1.26 32.78
N ALA A 244 31.76 -1.94 32.24
CA ALA A 244 33.01 -2.26 32.93
C ALA A 244 34.15 -1.28 32.60
N GLY A 245 34.12 -0.65 31.42
CA GLY A 245 35.08 0.38 31.00
C GLY A 245 34.87 0.77 29.54
N GLY A 246 35.63 1.75 29.04
CA GLY A 246 35.61 2.09 27.61
C GLY A 246 36.10 0.92 26.73
N PRO A 247 35.31 0.39 25.78
CA PRO A 247 35.76 -0.72 24.94
C PRO A 247 36.88 -0.27 23.97
N ILE A 248 38.04 -0.90 24.06
CA ILE A 248 39.16 -0.76 23.14
C ILE A 248 39.02 -1.84 22.05
N ALA A 249 38.97 -1.39 20.80
CA ALA A 249 38.89 -2.24 19.63
C ALA A 249 40.28 -2.57 19.08
N PHE A 250 40.44 -3.71 18.42
CA PHE A 250 41.70 -4.04 17.74
C PHE A 250 41.44 -4.82 16.45
N PRO A 251 42.26 -4.62 15.40
CA PRO A 251 42.10 -5.31 14.13
C PRO A 251 42.78 -6.68 14.12
N GLU A 252 43.60 -6.99 15.14
CA GLU A 252 44.26 -8.28 15.41
C GLU A 252 44.49 -8.45 16.90
N ALA A 253 44.37 -9.69 17.40
CA ALA A 253 44.67 -9.99 18.80
C ALA A 253 46.19 -9.91 19.05
N PRO A 254 46.66 -9.39 20.21
CA PRO A 254 48.08 -9.29 20.56
C PRO A 254 48.85 -10.61 20.51
N TYR A 255 48.22 -11.69 20.97
CA TYR A 255 48.77 -13.04 20.95
C TYR A 255 47.74 -13.95 20.26
N GLY A 256 47.99 -14.31 19.01
CA GLY A 256 47.03 -15.05 18.18
C GLY A 256 47.39 -15.08 16.70
N THR A 257 46.53 -15.74 15.91
CA THR A 257 46.72 -15.86 14.46
C THR A 257 46.59 -14.50 13.76
N ARG A 258 47.56 -14.16 12.91
CA ARG A 258 47.52 -12.93 12.09
C ARG A 258 46.38 -13.03 11.06
N LEU A 259 45.74 -11.90 10.75
CA LEU A 259 44.66 -11.82 9.76
C LEU A 259 45.13 -12.26 8.37
N ALA A 260 46.39 -11.99 8.00
CA ALA A 260 46.94 -12.46 6.72
C ALA A 260 47.12 -13.99 6.68
N ALA A 261 47.35 -14.64 7.82
CA ALA A 261 47.49 -16.10 7.88
C ALA A 261 46.13 -16.80 7.72
N GLU A 262 45.04 -16.21 8.21
CA GLU A 262 43.67 -16.72 8.00
C GLU A 262 43.18 -16.56 6.55
N LEU A 263 43.82 -15.67 5.79
CA LEU A 263 43.53 -15.42 4.37
C LEU A 263 44.55 -16.10 3.44
N SER A 264 45.24 -17.16 3.90
CA SER A 264 46.31 -17.83 3.14
C SER A 264 45.86 -18.37 1.78
N ASP A 265 44.58 -18.74 1.65
CA ASP A 265 44.02 -19.27 0.40
C ASP A 265 43.71 -18.15 -0.63
N VAL A 266 43.72 -16.88 -0.20
CA VAL A 266 43.49 -15.71 -1.04
C VAL A 266 44.82 -15.21 -1.61
N HIS A 267 45.04 -15.45 -2.89
CA HIS A 267 46.29 -15.10 -3.58
C HIS A 267 46.33 -13.64 -4.05
N ASP A 268 45.20 -12.94 -4.09
CA ASP A 268 45.11 -11.53 -4.49
C ASP A 268 45.41 -10.59 -3.31
N ALA A 269 46.56 -9.92 -3.37
CA ALA A 269 46.99 -8.95 -2.38
C ALA A 269 45.99 -7.81 -2.17
N ALA A 270 45.22 -7.42 -3.21
CA ALA A 270 44.23 -6.35 -3.10
C ALA A 270 43.01 -6.77 -2.27
N ILE A 271 42.62 -8.06 -2.28
CA ILE A 271 41.53 -8.58 -1.44
C ILE A 271 41.97 -8.63 0.03
N VAL A 272 43.20 -9.09 0.28
CA VAL A 272 43.79 -9.10 1.63
C VAL A 272 43.91 -7.66 2.15
N GLU A 273 44.39 -6.72 1.34
CA GLU A 273 44.48 -5.31 1.72
C GLU A 273 43.10 -4.72 2.06
N ARG A 274 42.04 -5.04 1.30
CA ARG A 274 40.66 -4.62 1.63
C ARG A 274 40.19 -5.17 2.98
N ALA A 275 40.55 -6.43 3.31
CA ALA A 275 40.22 -7.01 4.62
C ALA A 275 40.90 -6.24 5.76
N TYR A 276 42.17 -5.88 5.59
CA TYR A 276 42.91 -5.07 6.57
C TYR A 276 42.34 -3.65 6.69
N ARG A 277 42.02 -2.99 5.57
CA ARG A 277 41.37 -1.67 5.58
C ARG A 277 40.02 -1.71 6.31
N ARG A 278 39.23 -2.77 6.09
CA ARG A 278 37.94 -2.97 6.79
C ARG A 278 38.15 -3.16 8.29
N ALA A 279 39.08 -4.01 8.69
CA ALA A 279 39.41 -4.25 10.10
C ALA A 279 39.85 -2.94 10.77
N LEU A 280 40.77 -2.18 10.14
CA LEU A 280 41.26 -0.90 10.63
C LEU A 280 40.12 0.11 10.91
N PHE A 281 39.31 0.43 9.90
CA PHE A 281 38.27 1.45 10.06
C PHE A 281 37.10 0.98 10.93
N THR A 282 36.84 -0.34 11.00
CA THR A 282 35.82 -0.87 11.92
C THR A 282 36.29 -0.79 13.36
N SER A 283 37.56 -1.09 13.65
CA SER A 283 38.11 -0.95 14.99
C SER A 283 38.04 0.50 15.47
N VAL A 284 38.41 1.46 14.63
CA VAL A 284 38.30 2.89 14.98
C VAL A 284 36.85 3.35 15.17
N ALA A 285 35.90 2.84 14.38
CA ALA A 285 34.49 3.26 14.47
C ALA A 285 33.78 2.71 15.71
N LEU A 286 34.13 1.49 16.15
CA LEU A 286 33.44 0.81 17.25
C LEU A 286 34.12 0.98 18.60
N GLY A 287 35.43 1.19 18.65
CA GLY A 287 36.16 1.40 19.89
C GLY A 287 36.00 2.81 20.46
N THR A 288 35.94 2.94 21.78
CA THR A 288 36.21 4.20 22.49
C THR A 288 37.68 4.56 22.38
N GLY A 289 38.56 3.55 22.43
CA GLY A 289 39.94 3.59 21.98
C GLY A 289 40.22 2.44 21.02
N TRP A 290 41.42 2.37 20.46
CA TRP A 290 41.81 1.22 19.65
C TRP A 290 43.28 0.86 19.84
N MET A 291 43.60 -0.40 19.58
CA MET A 291 44.94 -0.96 19.69
C MET A 291 45.34 -1.65 18.38
N MET A 292 46.55 -1.40 17.90
CA MET A 292 47.12 -2.03 16.73
C MET A 292 48.40 -2.81 17.09
N PRO A 293 48.44 -4.13 16.86
CA PRO A 293 49.69 -4.89 16.99
C PRO A 293 50.71 -4.56 15.91
N MET A 294 51.98 -4.52 16.28
CA MET A 294 53.08 -4.23 15.36
C MET A 294 53.08 -5.17 14.13
N GLY A 295 53.32 -4.58 12.95
CA GLY A 295 53.36 -5.29 11.68
C GLY A 295 52.00 -5.45 10.99
N PHE A 296 50.90 -5.02 11.62
CA PHE A 296 49.57 -5.03 11.00
C PHE A 296 49.52 -4.15 9.75
N GLU A 297 50.15 -2.97 9.81
CA GLU A 297 50.20 -2.00 8.71
C GLU A 297 50.90 -2.53 7.46
N TYR A 298 51.65 -3.62 7.60
CA TYR A 298 52.41 -4.28 6.53
C TYR A 298 51.86 -5.66 6.14
N GLY A 299 50.84 -6.16 6.85
CA GLY A 299 50.28 -7.49 6.61
C GLY A 299 51.21 -8.66 6.95
N VAL A 300 52.03 -8.51 8.00
CA VAL A 300 52.99 -9.55 8.44
C VAL A 300 52.25 -10.83 8.87
N THR A 301 52.69 -11.98 8.37
CA THR A 301 52.10 -13.30 8.68
C THR A 301 52.74 -13.99 9.88
N GLU A 302 53.90 -13.53 10.34
CA GLU A 302 54.58 -14.10 11.51
C GLU A 302 53.69 -13.97 12.76
N PRO A 303 53.33 -15.08 13.43
CA PRO A 303 52.46 -15.05 14.59
C PRO A 303 53.14 -14.40 15.79
N MET A 304 52.40 -13.60 16.55
CA MET A 304 52.84 -13.16 17.88
C MET A 304 52.54 -14.28 18.88
N SER A 305 53.58 -15.01 19.27
CA SER A 305 53.50 -16.18 20.14
C SER A 305 54.01 -15.89 21.54
N GLN A 306 53.34 -16.45 22.55
CA GLN A 306 53.72 -16.35 23.95
C GLN A 306 55.01 -17.12 24.28
N THR A 307 55.48 -18.00 23.40
CA THR A 307 56.67 -18.86 23.62
C THR A 307 57.73 -18.74 22.55
N ARG A 308 57.45 -18.05 21.43
CA ARG A 308 58.33 -17.98 20.25
C ARG A 308 58.39 -16.56 19.69
N GLY A 309 59.53 -16.17 19.15
CA GLY A 309 59.70 -14.93 18.40
C GLY A 309 61.16 -14.66 18.06
N ASP A 310 61.41 -14.03 16.91
CA ASP A 310 62.73 -13.68 16.40
C ASP A 310 62.68 -12.31 15.72
N ALA A 311 63.42 -11.33 16.27
CA ALA A 311 63.44 -9.96 15.78
C ALA A 311 64.01 -9.84 14.34
N SER A 312 64.96 -10.69 13.97
CA SER A 312 65.56 -10.68 12.63
C SER A 312 64.59 -11.21 11.57
N GLN A 313 63.83 -12.27 11.90
CA GLN A 313 62.79 -12.81 11.02
C GLN A 313 61.63 -11.82 10.84
N PHE A 314 61.24 -11.13 11.91
CA PHE A 314 60.22 -10.08 11.84
C PHE A 314 60.65 -8.93 10.93
N ALA A 315 61.91 -8.46 11.04
CA ALA A 315 62.43 -7.42 10.17
C ALA A 315 62.43 -7.82 8.68
N LEU A 316 62.75 -9.08 8.36
CA LEU A 316 62.66 -9.62 7.00
C LEU A 316 61.21 -9.67 6.50
N ALA A 317 60.26 -10.08 7.35
CA ALA A 317 58.84 -10.11 7.01
C ALA A 317 58.28 -8.71 6.71
N VAL A 318 58.73 -7.68 7.45
CA VAL A 318 58.36 -6.28 7.18
C VAL A 318 58.94 -5.78 5.85
N GLN A 319 60.16 -6.18 5.49
CA GLN A 319 60.74 -5.83 4.19
C GLN A 319 60.00 -6.50 3.02
N ALA A 320 59.47 -7.71 3.22
CA ALA A 320 58.70 -8.47 2.23
C ALA A 320 57.21 -8.07 2.13
N LYS A 321 56.80 -6.95 2.76
CA LYS A 321 55.40 -6.52 2.85
C LYS A 321 54.65 -6.53 1.52
N LYS A 322 53.41 -7.02 1.53
CA LYS A 322 52.54 -7.12 0.33
C LYS A 322 51.81 -5.80 0.03
N PHE A 323 51.58 -4.98 1.04
CA PHE A 323 50.96 -3.66 0.95
C PHE A 323 51.44 -2.78 2.13
N ASP A 324 51.14 -1.48 2.08
CA ASP A 324 51.50 -0.53 3.12
C ASP A 324 50.29 0.34 3.49
N LEU A 325 49.81 0.20 4.72
CA LEU A 325 48.65 0.93 5.24
C LEU A 325 49.02 2.15 6.09
N THR A 326 50.29 2.56 6.13
CA THR A 326 50.78 3.70 6.93
C THR A 326 49.89 4.94 6.78
N GLU A 327 49.62 5.40 5.54
CA GLU A 327 48.75 6.57 5.29
C GLU A 327 47.31 6.36 5.81
N ARG A 328 46.78 5.14 5.67
CA ARG A 328 45.43 4.79 6.13
C ARG A 328 45.35 4.74 7.64
N VAL A 329 46.38 4.23 8.31
CA VAL A 329 46.50 4.22 9.77
C VAL A 329 46.57 5.65 10.30
N THR A 330 47.39 6.53 9.69
CA THR A 330 47.42 7.95 10.06
C THR A 330 46.04 8.61 9.89
N ARG A 331 45.34 8.33 8.78
CA ARG A 331 43.98 8.85 8.56
C ARG A 331 42.97 8.31 9.57
N ALA A 332 43.07 7.04 9.94
CA ALA A 332 42.20 6.42 10.94
C ALA A 332 42.44 7.02 12.34
N ASN A 333 43.70 7.25 12.71
CA ASN A 333 44.06 7.94 13.96
C ASN A 333 43.59 9.40 13.98
N GLU A 334 43.60 10.09 12.84
CA GLU A 334 43.07 11.45 12.71
C GLU A 334 41.54 11.48 12.85
N LEU A 335 40.84 10.53 12.24
CA LEU A 335 39.40 10.36 12.35
C LEU A 335 38.99 10.07 13.81
N ALA A 336 39.71 9.16 14.47
CA ALA A 336 39.54 8.87 15.89
C ALA A 336 39.72 10.14 16.72
N ARG A 337 40.77 10.92 16.48
CA ARG A 337 41.09 12.14 17.23
C ARG A 337 40.04 13.25 17.08
N THR A 338 39.50 13.42 15.88
CA THR A 338 38.62 14.56 15.54
C THR A 338 37.14 14.29 15.77
N THR A 339 36.72 13.02 15.88
CA THR A 339 35.31 12.65 16.04
C THR A 339 34.97 12.40 17.51
N LYS A 340 34.59 13.46 18.25
CA LYS A 340 34.30 13.40 19.70
C LYS A 340 33.27 12.33 20.09
N THR A 341 32.25 12.08 19.26
CA THR A 341 31.24 11.04 19.48
C THR A 341 31.85 9.64 19.60
N LEU A 342 33.00 9.37 18.96
CA LEU A 342 33.70 8.09 19.08
C LEU A 342 34.47 7.95 20.41
N HIS A 343 34.73 9.05 21.14
CA HIS A 343 35.34 9.02 22.48
C HIS A 343 34.31 8.75 23.58
N ALA A 344 33.03 8.84 23.26
CA ALA A 344 31.97 8.56 24.21
C ALA A 344 31.73 7.05 24.32
N ASN A 345 31.43 6.62 25.53
CA ASN A 345 30.93 5.28 25.80
C ASN A 345 29.41 5.21 25.59
N GLY A 346 28.97 5.68 24.43
CA GLY A 346 27.55 5.81 24.10
C GLY A 346 26.94 4.50 23.58
N GLU A 347 25.61 4.51 23.49
CA GLU A 347 24.84 3.40 22.96
C GLU A 347 25.27 3.07 21.53
N LEU A 348 25.51 1.78 21.27
CA LEU A 348 25.64 1.24 19.92
C LEU A 348 24.34 0.53 19.56
N ARG A 349 23.74 0.86 18.42
CA ARG A 349 22.47 0.28 17.96
C ARG A 349 22.60 -0.25 16.54
N PRO A 350 22.12 -1.46 16.23
CA PRO A 350 22.07 -1.94 14.86
C PRO A 350 20.88 -1.33 14.13
N LEU A 351 21.13 -0.81 12.94
CA LEU A 351 20.13 -0.32 11.99
C LEU A 351 19.85 -1.34 10.87
N SER A 352 20.70 -2.34 10.72
CA SER A 352 20.50 -3.51 9.88
C SER A 352 20.32 -4.77 10.74
N GLY A 353 19.41 -5.67 10.34
CA GLY A 353 19.21 -6.94 11.03
C GLY A 353 20.37 -7.93 10.84
N PRO A 354 20.44 -9.00 11.66
CA PRO A 354 21.45 -10.05 11.51
C PRO A 354 21.41 -10.69 10.12
N GLY A 355 22.57 -10.98 9.53
CA GLY A 355 22.68 -11.56 8.19
C GLY A 355 22.41 -10.61 7.02
N ALA A 356 22.09 -9.33 7.28
CA ALA A 356 21.94 -8.32 6.23
C ALA A 356 23.22 -8.18 5.39
N PRO A 357 23.11 -7.83 4.09
CA PRO A 357 24.27 -7.71 3.21
C PRO A 357 25.19 -6.57 3.62
N THR A 358 24.71 -5.56 4.35
CA THR A 358 25.51 -4.43 4.86
C THR A 358 25.29 -4.32 6.36
N ALA A 359 26.36 -4.11 7.12
CA ALA A 359 26.27 -3.81 8.55
C ALA A 359 26.09 -2.30 8.72
N LEU A 360 24.94 -1.89 9.24
CA LEU A 360 24.62 -0.51 9.56
C LEU A 360 24.46 -0.37 11.06
N LEU A 361 25.29 0.43 11.69
CA LEU A 361 25.26 0.69 13.13
C LEU A 361 25.17 2.20 13.38
N LEU A 362 24.53 2.59 14.47
CA LEU A 362 24.47 3.97 14.94
C LEU A 362 25.07 4.03 16.34
N ARG A 363 26.04 4.92 16.53
CA ARG A 363 26.73 5.09 17.81
C ARG A 363 26.50 6.50 18.35
N ALA A 364 25.91 6.61 19.52
CA ALA A 364 25.60 7.89 20.14
C ALA A 364 26.79 8.48 20.91
N ASP A 365 26.70 9.76 21.25
CA ASP A 365 27.56 10.40 22.26
C ASP A 365 27.04 10.22 23.70
N GLN A 366 25.84 9.64 23.89
CA GLN A 366 25.19 9.40 25.18
C GLN A 366 24.82 7.92 25.38
N PRO A 367 24.56 7.48 26.62
CA PRO A 367 24.10 6.10 26.90
C PRO A 367 22.73 5.74 26.32
N ASP A 368 21.92 6.72 25.91
CA ASP A 368 20.63 6.53 25.23
C ASP A 368 20.57 7.39 23.97
N LEU A 369 20.35 6.77 22.81
CA LEU A 369 20.24 7.47 21.52
C LEU A 369 19.09 8.47 21.47
N ARG A 370 18.06 8.35 22.30
CA ARG A 370 16.89 9.27 22.30
C ARG A 370 17.22 10.64 22.87
N ASP A 371 18.20 10.70 23.76
CA ASP A 371 18.64 11.94 24.41
C ASP A 371 19.90 12.52 23.77
N ALA A 372 20.50 11.80 22.82
CA ALA A 372 21.69 12.22 22.09
C ALA A 372 21.36 13.33 21.07
N ALA A 373 22.19 14.38 21.07
CA ALA A 373 22.12 15.43 20.05
C ALA A 373 22.88 15.02 18.76
N GLU A 374 23.89 14.17 18.91
CA GLU A 374 24.75 13.69 17.83
C GLU A 374 25.03 12.19 17.90
N ALA A 375 25.18 11.56 16.74
CA ALA A 375 25.57 10.16 16.61
C ALA A 375 26.50 9.97 15.40
N VAL A 376 27.11 8.79 15.27
CA VAL A 376 27.86 8.37 14.08
C VAL A 376 27.18 7.17 13.46
N LEU A 377 26.73 7.32 12.22
CA LEU A 377 26.28 6.21 11.37
C LEU A 377 27.51 5.52 10.79
N ILE A 378 27.64 4.23 11.04
CA ILE A 378 28.72 3.36 10.62
C ILE A 378 28.14 2.39 9.58
N ALA A 379 28.64 2.46 8.34
CA ALA A 379 28.20 1.59 7.25
C ALA A 379 29.37 0.73 6.76
N VAL A 380 29.26 -0.60 6.92
CA VAL A 380 30.31 -1.57 6.61
C VAL A 380 29.86 -2.53 5.52
N ASN A 381 30.71 -2.73 4.50
CA ASN A 381 30.55 -3.79 3.51
C ASN A 381 31.30 -5.07 3.95
N PRO A 382 30.59 -6.16 4.32
CA PRO A 382 31.18 -7.45 4.66
C PRO A 382 31.77 -8.20 3.45
N GLU A 383 31.44 -7.81 2.21
CA GLU A 383 31.94 -8.44 0.99
C GLU A 383 33.26 -7.81 0.53
N LEU A 384 34.30 -8.62 0.34
CA LEU A 384 35.62 -8.14 -0.14
C LEU A 384 35.73 -8.09 -1.67
N GLY A 385 34.84 -8.79 -2.38
CA GLY A 385 34.83 -8.90 -3.84
C GLY A 385 33.82 -8.01 -4.56
N ALA A 386 32.72 -7.60 -3.90
CA ALA A 386 31.59 -6.93 -4.55
C ALA A 386 31.18 -5.62 -3.87
N PRO A 387 30.79 -4.58 -4.65
CA PRO A 387 30.21 -3.37 -4.10
C PRO A 387 28.76 -3.61 -3.65
N LEU A 388 28.28 -2.85 -2.67
CA LEU A 388 26.92 -2.93 -2.15
C LEU A 388 26.23 -1.57 -2.16
N ARG A 389 24.96 -1.55 -2.58
CA ARG A 389 24.12 -0.35 -2.54
C ARG A 389 23.38 -0.25 -1.21
N VAL A 390 23.53 0.89 -0.53
CA VAL A 390 22.83 1.24 0.70
C VAL A 390 21.69 2.19 0.38
N ASP A 391 20.47 1.82 0.77
CA ASP A 391 19.28 2.62 0.62
C ASP A 391 18.79 3.09 2.01
N PRO A 392 18.88 4.39 2.33
CA PRO A 392 18.44 4.95 3.60
C PRO A 392 16.98 4.64 3.96
N ALA A 393 16.10 4.47 2.96
CA ALA A 393 14.71 4.12 3.19
C ALA A 393 14.54 2.78 3.93
N ARG A 394 15.55 1.89 3.88
CA ARG A 394 15.50 0.57 4.54
C ARG A 394 15.79 0.60 6.03
N PHE A 395 16.37 1.68 6.56
CA PHE A 395 16.81 1.71 7.96
C PHE A 395 16.46 3.00 8.71
N LEU A 396 16.19 4.13 8.03
CA LEU A 396 15.87 5.39 8.71
C LEU A 396 14.62 5.32 9.60
N ALA A 397 13.65 4.44 9.28
CA ALA A 397 12.48 4.21 10.13
C ALA A 397 12.82 3.61 11.50
N GLY A 398 13.96 2.93 11.63
CA GLY A 398 14.43 2.30 12.87
C GLY A 398 15.42 3.15 13.66
N VAL A 399 15.68 4.39 13.26
CA VAL A 399 16.66 5.28 13.90
C VAL A 399 16.04 5.99 15.12
N PRO A 400 16.48 5.70 16.36
CA PRO A 400 16.05 6.44 17.55
C PRO A 400 16.58 7.88 17.54
N GLY A 401 15.96 8.82 18.26
CA GLY A 401 16.54 10.15 18.50
C GLY A 401 16.44 11.16 17.34
N ASN A 402 15.57 10.95 16.35
CA ASN A 402 15.34 11.86 15.21
C ASN A 402 16.57 12.15 14.32
N PHE A 403 17.57 11.25 14.26
CA PHE A 403 18.73 11.43 13.40
C PHE A 403 18.38 11.18 11.92
N THR A 404 18.02 12.26 11.23
CA THR A 404 17.65 12.22 9.79
C THR A 404 18.56 13.08 8.91
N ARG A 405 19.51 13.78 9.53
CA ARG A 405 20.51 14.62 8.84
C ARG A 405 21.90 14.06 9.04
N PHE A 406 22.65 13.91 7.96
CA PHE A 406 23.94 13.24 7.94
C PHE A 406 25.00 14.09 7.23
N VAL A 407 26.24 13.99 7.70
CA VAL A 407 27.43 14.60 7.10
C VAL A 407 28.53 13.53 6.98
N PRO A 408 29.05 13.21 5.79
CA PRO A 408 30.15 12.25 5.65
C PRO A 408 31.41 12.73 6.38
N LEU A 409 32.00 11.89 7.24
CA LEU A 409 33.19 12.25 8.02
C LEU A 409 34.49 12.25 7.20
N ASP A 410 34.47 11.71 5.99
CA ASP A 410 35.62 11.65 5.09
C ASP A 410 35.77 12.90 4.19
N THR A 411 34.77 13.79 4.15
CA THR A 411 34.75 14.98 3.27
C THR A 411 35.46 16.17 3.94
N PRO A 412 36.45 16.82 3.28
CA PRO A 412 37.08 18.03 3.81
C PRO A 412 36.12 19.23 3.78
N GLY A 413 36.00 19.96 4.90
CA GLY A 413 35.24 21.21 5.01
C GLY A 413 33.97 21.13 5.87
N HIS A 414 33.32 22.27 6.09
CA HIS A 414 32.04 22.35 6.80
C HIS A 414 30.88 22.12 5.81
N VAL A 415 30.38 20.89 5.74
CA VAL A 415 29.19 20.55 4.96
C VAL A 415 27.96 20.59 5.88
N GLU A 416 26.90 21.28 5.42
CA GLU A 416 25.63 21.34 6.15
C GLU A 416 24.95 19.97 6.22
N PRO A 417 24.35 19.59 7.38
CA PRO A 417 23.64 18.32 7.52
C PRO A 417 22.46 18.20 6.54
N ALA A 418 22.44 17.12 5.75
CA ALA A 418 21.41 16.89 4.73
C ALA A 418 20.77 15.50 4.87
N GLY A 419 19.61 15.31 4.22
CA GLY A 419 19.00 13.97 4.12
C GLY A 419 19.92 13.01 3.34
N LEU A 420 20.07 11.79 3.84
CA LEU A 420 20.93 10.79 3.21
C LEU A 420 20.26 10.27 1.91
N THR A 421 20.96 10.37 0.78
CA THR A 421 20.55 9.76 -0.49
C THR A 421 21.16 8.37 -0.66
N PRO A 422 20.57 7.48 -1.49
CA PRO A 422 21.17 6.17 -1.77
C PRO A 422 22.64 6.29 -2.24
N PHE A 423 23.51 5.44 -1.70
CA PHE A 423 24.95 5.44 -2.01
C PHE A 423 25.51 4.03 -2.12
N THR A 424 26.68 3.90 -2.76
CA THR A 424 27.35 2.60 -2.96
C THR A 424 28.60 2.51 -2.08
N LEU A 425 28.73 1.42 -1.34
CA LEU A 425 29.94 1.01 -0.64
C LEU A 425 30.79 0.14 -1.57
N ALA A 426 32.08 0.49 -1.72
CA ALA A 426 33.03 -0.36 -2.42
C ALA A 426 33.27 -1.68 -1.65
N PRO A 427 33.83 -2.73 -2.27
CA PRO A 427 34.15 -3.99 -1.59
C PRO A 427 35.04 -3.75 -0.35
N GLY A 428 34.62 -4.24 0.81
CA GLY A 428 35.31 -4.07 2.09
C GLY A 428 35.28 -2.65 2.67
N ALA A 429 34.55 -1.70 2.07
CA ALA A 429 34.56 -0.32 2.51
C ALA A 429 33.80 -0.11 3.83
N VAL A 430 34.33 0.78 4.66
CA VAL A 430 33.68 1.35 5.85
C VAL A 430 33.48 2.84 5.59
N ARG A 431 32.25 3.34 5.73
CA ARG A 431 31.92 4.77 5.64
C ARG A 431 31.25 5.25 6.91
N LEU A 432 31.68 6.40 7.40
CA LEU A 432 31.13 7.02 8.61
C LEU A 432 30.43 8.34 8.26
N PHE A 433 29.28 8.58 8.88
CA PHE A 433 28.56 9.84 8.78
C PHE A 433 28.26 10.37 10.18
N ARG A 434 28.52 11.65 10.44
CA ARG A 434 27.96 12.34 11.60
C ARG A 434 26.46 12.52 11.38
N ALA A 435 25.65 12.13 12.35
CA ALA A 435 24.21 12.21 12.33
C ALA A 435 23.75 13.24 13.38
N VAL A 436 22.79 14.11 13.02
CA VAL A 436 22.29 15.19 13.88
C VAL A 436 20.79 15.04 14.12
N SER A 437 20.37 15.21 15.37
CA SER A 437 18.96 15.13 15.76
C SER A 437 18.18 16.36 15.28
N GLU A 438 17.04 16.15 14.62
CA GLU A 438 16.16 17.22 14.15
C GLU A 438 15.11 17.64 15.18
N LYS A 439 14.74 18.93 15.14
CA LYS A 439 13.72 19.48 16.04
C LYS A 439 12.33 18.90 15.70
N PRO A 440 11.51 18.55 16.69
CA PRO A 440 10.15 18.10 16.43
C PRO A 440 9.30 19.22 15.81
N ILE A 441 8.37 18.85 14.94
CA ILE A 441 7.37 19.78 14.40
C ILE A 441 6.44 20.18 15.54
N ARG A 442 6.42 21.46 15.89
CA ARG A 442 5.47 22.03 16.85
C ARG A 442 4.41 22.78 16.07
N LEU A 443 3.15 22.33 16.16
CA LEU A 443 2.02 23.09 15.62
C LEU A 443 1.87 24.38 16.43
N ALA A 444 1.62 25.51 15.76
CA ALA A 444 1.33 26.75 16.46
C ALA A 444 0.02 26.56 17.25
N PRO A 445 0.00 26.75 18.58
CA PRO A 445 -1.26 26.79 19.29
C PRO A 445 -2.12 27.94 18.69
N PRO A 446 -3.41 27.70 18.40
CA PRO A 446 -4.28 28.70 17.80
C PRO A 446 -4.27 29.97 18.66
N ILE A 447 -3.82 31.09 18.08
CA ILE A 447 -3.61 32.43 18.66
C ILE A 447 -4.07 32.55 20.13
N ASP A 448 -3.25 32.05 21.04
CA ASP A 448 -3.51 32.11 22.48
C ASP A 448 -2.29 32.76 23.14
N LYS A 449 -2.47 34.01 23.58
CA LYS A 449 -1.49 34.66 24.46
C LYS A 449 -1.46 33.85 25.76
N ALA A 450 -0.35 33.18 26.03
CA ALA A 450 -0.16 32.16 27.06
C ALA A 450 -0.52 32.55 28.52
N ASN A 451 -1.06 33.75 28.79
CA ASN A 451 -1.35 34.26 30.13
C ASN A 451 -2.77 34.88 30.27
N SER A 452 -3.75 34.48 29.46
CA SER A 452 -5.13 35.01 29.51
C SER A 452 -6.14 33.98 30.02
N LYS A 453 -7.02 34.37 30.96
CA LYS A 453 -8.17 33.56 31.42
C LYS A 453 -9.19 33.20 30.32
N ARG A 454 -9.06 33.73 29.10
CA ARG A 454 -9.91 33.44 27.94
C ARG A 454 -9.23 32.56 26.88
N SER A 455 -7.98 32.14 27.11
CA SER A 455 -7.24 31.20 26.26
C SER A 455 -8.08 29.92 26.06
N GLY A 456 -8.17 29.42 24.83
CA GLY A 456 -8.88 28.19 24.50
C GLY A 456 -10.41 28.26 24.50
N ARG A 457 -11.03 29.41 24.82
CA ARG A 457 -12.51 29.51 24.86
C ARG A 457 -13.14 29.29 23.48
N LYS A 458 -12.50 29.79 22.41
CA LYS A 458 -12.97 29.60 21.03
C LYS A 458 -12.90 28.13 20.64
N THR A 459 -11.78 27.46 20.90
CA THR A 459 -11.58 26.04 20.55
C THR A 459 -12.51 25.12 21.33
N VAL A 460 -12.86 25.47 22.58
CA VAL A 460 -13.85 24.70 23.36
C VAL A 460 -15.27 24.92 22.85
N LEU A 461 -15.65 26.16 22.47
CA LEU A 461 -16.95 26.40 21.85
C LEU A 461 -17.08 25.66 20.51
N GLU A 462 -16.03 25.69 19.69
CA GLU A 462 -15.98 24.90 18.44
C GLU A 462 -16.08 23.39 18.69
N ALA A 463 -15.52 22.88 19.80
CA ALA A 463 -15.66 21.47 20.19
C ALA A 463 -17.05 21.13 20.75
N LEU A 464 -17.73 22.07 21.42
CA LEU A 464 -19.09 21.89 21.93
C LEU A 464 -20.14 21.94 20.82
N ASP A 465 -19.88 22.72 19.77
CA ASP A 465 -20.73 22.82 18.58
C ASP A 465 -20.49 21.66 17.59
N ALA A 466 -19.50 20.79 17.85
CA ALA A 466 -19.20 19.66 17.00
C ALA A 466 -20.32 18.60 17.05
N PRO A 467 -20.61 17.92 15.92
CA PRO A 467 -21.60 16.84 15.89
C PRO A 467 -21.28 15.75 16.91
N ARG A 468 -22.27 15.36 17.70
CA ARG A 468 -22.11 14.33 18.75
C ARG A 468 -22.38 12.93 18.23
N VAL A 469 -23.34 12.79 17.31
CA VAL A 469 -23.61 11.52 16.62
C VAL A 469 -22.78 11.49 15.34
N ALA A 470 -21.88 10.51 15.23
CA ALA A 470 -21.03 10.33 14.06
C ALA A 470 -21.86 9.79 12.90
N ILE A 471 -21.69 10.40 11.73
CA ILE A 471 -22.26 9.95 10.46
C ILE A 471 -21.08 9.83 9.48
N GLU A 472 -20.82 8.61 9.02
CA GLU A 472 -19.67 8.29 8.21
C GLU A 472 -20.05 7.38 7.04
N SER A 473 -19.18 7.32 6.03
CA SER A 473 -19.27 6.34 4.93
C SER A 473 -20.64 6.27 4.22
N VAL A 474 -21.29 7.43 4.02
CA VAL A 474 -22.59 7.50 3.34
C VAL A 474 -22.48 7.02 1.90
N THR A 475 -23.40 6.15 1.48
CA THR A 475 -23.52 5.58 0.14
C THR A 475 -24.97 5.62 -0.34
N PRO A 476 -25.23 5.73 -1.67
CA PRO A 476 -24.25 5.82 -2.74
C PRO A 476 -23.53 7.18 -2.76
N SER A 477 -22.23 7.16 -3.06
CA SER A 477 -21.39 8.37 -3.09
C SER A 477 -20.35 8.25 -4.19
N VAL A 478 -20.26 9.27 -5.05
CA VAL A 478 -19.28 9.33 -6.13
C VAL A 478 -18.36 10.53 -5.88
N ASP A 479 -17.09 10.25 -5.59
CA ASP A 479 -16.08 11.25 -5.19
C ASP A 479 -16.59 12.16 -4.05
N HIS A 480 -17.11 11.56 -2.97
CA HIS A 480 -17.66 12.24 -1.79
C HIS A 480 -18.76 13.27 -2.13
N GLY A 481 -19.77 12.83 -2.89
CA GLY A 481 -20.93 13.67 -3.27
C GLY A 481 -20.64 14.71 -4.37
N ARG A 482 -19.42 14.76 -4.91
CA ARG A 482 -19.10 15.68 -6.01
C ARG A 482 -19.92 15.38 -7.26
N PHE A 483 -20.07 14.10 -7.62
CA PHE A 483 -20.82 13.64 -8.79
C PHE A 483 -22.10 12.90 -8.40
N PRO A 484 -23.13 12.92 -9.26
CA PRO A 484 -24.32 12.14 -9.04
C PRO A 484 -24.03 10.63 -9.21
N ALA A 485 -24.57 9.83 -8.30
CA ALA A 485 -24.79 8.41 -8.56
C ALA A 485 -25.93 8.26 -9.58
N LYS A 486 -25.98 7.13 -10.28
CA LYS A 486 -26.93 6.87 -11.36
C LYS A 486 -27.86 5.74 -10.99
N ARG A 487 -29.15 5.95 -11.19
CA ARG A 487 -30.23 4.98 -10.96
C ARG A 487 -31.27 5.09 -12.07
N THR A 488 -32.26 4.21 -12.04
CA THR A 488 -33.41 4.26 -12.96
C THR A 488 -34.64 4.76 -12.22
N VAL A 489 -35.47 5.56 -12.88
CA VAL A 489 -36.79 5.93 -12.35
C VAL A 489 -37.63 4.66 -12.08
N GLY A 490 -38.37 4.68 -10.97
CA GLY A 490 -39.12 3.53 -10.45
C GLY A 490 -38.32 2.61 -9.52
N GLU A 491 -36.98 2.78 -9.43
CA GLU A 491 -36.17 2.08 -8.43
C GLU A 491 -36.32 2.71 -7.04
N HIS A 492 -36.07 1.90 -6.02
CA HIS A 492 -35.82 2.39 -4.67
C HIS A 492 -34.31 2.48 -4.46
N ALA A 493 -33.80 3.69 -4.23
CA ALA A 493 -32.39 3.88 -3.92
C ALA A 493 -32.13 3.53 -2.46
N GLU A 494 -31.38 2.45 -2.22
CA GLU A 494 -30.85 2.13 -0.90
C GLU A 494 -29.75 3.13 -0.53
N ILE A 495 -29.95 3.82 0.59
CA ILE A 495 -29.01 4.73 1.21
C ILE A 495 -28.46 4.05 2.45
N SER A 496 -27.14 4.01 2.61
CA SER A 496 -26.49 3.38 3.75
C SER A 496 -25.43 4.29 4.35
N ALA A 497 -25.30 4.30 5.68
CA ALA A 497 -24.26 5.05 6.39
C ALA A 497 -23.81 4.31 7.65
N ALA A 498 -22.57 4.53 8.08
CA ALA A 498 -22.11 4.14 9.40
C ALA A 498 -22.53 5.24 10.41
N ILE A 499 -23.34 4.89 11.40
CA ILE A 499 -23.92 5.85 12.36
C ILE A 499 -23.80 5.29 13.77
N PHE A 500 -23.08 6.02 14.62
CA PHE A 500 -22.80 5.64 16.01
C PHE A 500 -22.55 6.87 16.88
N ALA A 501 -22.62 6.71 18.20
CA ALA A 501 -22.32 7.75 19.18
C ALA A 501 -21.61 7.14 20.39
N GLU A 502 -21.03 7.96 21.26
CA GLU A 502 -20.48 7.48 22.52
C GLU A 502 -21.58 7.05 23.51
N GLY A 503 -21.24 6.17 24.45
CA GLY A 503 -22.19 5.66 25.46
C GLY A 503 -22.97 4.43 25.00
N HIS A 504 -24.14 4.21 25.60
CA HIS A 504 -24.99 3.04 25.36
C HIS A 504 -26.46 3.40 25.06
N ASP A 505 -26.76 4.68 24.93
CA ASP A 505 -28.11 5.16 24.61
C ASP A 505 -28.48 4.78 23.17
N LYS A 506 -29.78 4.67 22.90
CA LYS A 506 -30.29 4.45 21.55
C LYS A 506 -30.13 5.70 20.70
N ILE A 507 -29.86 5.49 19.43
CA ILE A 507 -29.83 6.52 18.40
C ILE A 507 -30.89 6.19 17.34
N ALA A 508 -31.30 7.23 16.62
CA ALA A 508 -32.15 7.11 15.45
C ALA A 508 -31.53 7.93 14.31
N ALA A 509 -31.84 7.53 13.09
CA ALA A 509 -31.33 8.19 11.90
C ALA A 509 -32.41 8.27 10.82
N ALA A 510 -32.26 9.22 9.92
CA ALA A 510 -33.13 9.39 8.77
C ALA A 510 -32.32 9.88 7.56
N VAL A 511 -32.80 9.52 6.38
CA VAL A 511 -32.42 10.17 5.13
C VAL A 511 -33.40 11.31 4.90
N ILE A 512 -32.88 12.51 4.72
CA ILE A 512 -33.65 13.63 4.17
C ILE A 512 -33.32 13.77 2.69
N TRP A 513 -34.34 13.81 1.84
CA TRP A 513 -34.17 13.82 0.39
C TRP A 513 -35.21 14.69 -0.32
N ARG A 514 -34.95 15.06 -1.58
CA ARG A 514 -35.89 15.82 -2.44
C ARG A 514 -35.55 15.67 -3.91
N ALA A 515 -36.49 15.96 -4.80
CA ALA A 515 -36.14 16.28 -6.18
C ALA A 515 -35.44 17.66 -6.23
N ALA A 516 -34.52 17.87 -7.18
CA ALA A 516 -33.72 19.10 -7.22
C ALA A 516 -34.53 20.38 -7.51
N ASP A 517 -35.74 20.25 -8.04
CA ASP A 517 -36.68 21.35 -8.26
C ASP A 517 -37.66 21.58 -7.08
N GLU A 518 -37.59 20.74 -6.05
CA GLU A 518 -38.39 20.88 -4.84
C GLU A 518 -37.67 21.73 -3.79
N THR A 519 -38.44 22.56 -3.08
CA THR A 519 -37.92 23.31 -1.93
C THR A 519 -38.01 22.49 -0.64
N ALA A 520 -39.08 21.70 -0.48
CA ALA A 520 -39.32 20.88 0.70
C ALA A 520 -38.47 19.60 0.70
N TRP A 521 -38.02 19.18 1.88
CA TRP A 521 -37.33 17.90 2.08
C TRP A 521 -38.32 16.85 2.59
N HIS A 522 -38.28 15.68 1.98
CA HIS A 522 -38.91 14.46 2.48
C HIS A 522 -37.97 13.78 3.47
N GLU A 523 -38.52 12.93 4.32
CA GLU A 523 -37.76 12.22 5.35
C GLU A 523 -38.16 10.75 5.38
N VAL A 524 -37.16 9.86 5.43
CA VAL A 524 -37.34 8.42 5.57
C VAL A 524 -36.44 7.93 6.71
N LEU A 525 -37.02 7.30 7.72
CA LEU A 525 -36.25 6.73 8.83
C LEU A 525 -35.33 5.61 8.34
N MET A 526 -34.14 5.55 8.92
CA MET A 526 -33.19 4.47 8.69
C MET A 526 -33.36 3.38 9.74
N ALA A 527 -33.08 2.14 9.36
CA ALA A 527 -33.02 0.99 10.24
C ALA A 527 -31.59 0.42 10.29
N PRO A 528 -31.14 -0.12 11.43
CA PRO A 528 -29.86 -0.84 11.51
C PRO A 528 -29.85 -2.04 10.55
N ALA A 529 -28.78 -2.18 9.77
CA ALA A 529 -28.56 -3.32 8.89
C ALA A 529 -28.21 -4.58 9.69
N GLN A 530 -28.58 -5.74 9.13
CA GLN A 530 -28.20 -7.04 9.68
C GLN A 530 -26.86 -7.53 9.09
N PRO A 531 -26.03 -8.25 9.87
CA PRO A 531 -26.19 -8.54 11.29
C PRO A 531 -25.96 -7.31 12.18
N ALA A 532 -26.65 -7.25 13.31
CA ALA A 532 -26.50 -6.17 14.29
C ALA A 532 -25.05 -6.02 14.79
N GLY A 533 -24.67 -4.79 15.17
CA GLY A 533 -23.36 -4.46 15.74
C GLY A 533 -22.32 -3.93 14.76
N LEU A 534 -22.69 -3.72 13.49
CA LEU A 534 -21.82 -3.10 12.47
C LEU A 534 -21.98 -1.57 12.38
N ASP A 535 -22.91 -1.00 13.14
CA ASP A 535 -23.29 0.42 13.10
C ASP A 535 -23.69 0.91 11.69
N ILE A 536 -24.02 0.00 10.79
CA ILE A 536 -24.51 0.31 9.45
C ILE A 536 -26.02 0.50 9.53
N TRP A 537 -26.49 1.64 9.04
CA TRP A 537 -27.91 1.97 8.93
C TRP A 537 -28.30 2.07 7.47
N LYS A 538 -29.54 1.67 7.15
CA LYS A 538 -30.09 1.68 5.79
C LYS A 538 -31.48 2.29 5.75
N ALA A 539 -31.76 3.04 4.68
CA ALA A 539 -33.10 3.43 4.28
C ALA A 539 -33.24 3.29 2.76
N ARG A 540 -34.48 3.27 2.28
CA ARG A 540 -34.79 3.25 0.85
C ARG A 540 -35.61 4.49 0.49
N ILE A 541 -35.17 5.26 -0.50
CA ILE A 541 -35.92 6.40 -1.02
C ILE A 541 -36.49 6.07 -2.40
N PRO A 542 -37.74 6.42 -2.71
CA PRO A 542 -38.34 6.14 -4.01
C PRO A 542 -37.85 7.17 -5.05
N LEU A 543 -37.47 6.69 -6.24
CA LEU A 543 -37.10 7.55 -7.37
C LEU A 543 -38.26 7.63 -8.37
N GLU A 544 -39.31 8.39 -8.03
CA GLU A 544 -40.56 8.43 -8.80
C GLU A 544 -40.52 9.34 -10.02
N ARG A 545 -39.58 10.30 -10.05
CA ARG A 545 -39.45 11.32 -11.09
C ARG A 545 -38.15 11.14 -11.87
N LEU A 546 -38.16 11.51 -13.15
CA LEU A 546 -36.93 11.58 -13.95
C LEU A 546 -36.11 12.82 -13.53
N GLY A 547 -34.79 12.68 -13.46
CA GLY A 547 -33.87 13.78 -13.18
C GLY A 547 -33.17 13.68 -11.83
N ARG A 548 -32.65 14.82 -11.37
CA ARG A 548 -31.77 14.89 -10.20
C ARG A 548 -32.55 14.89 -8.89
N HIS A 549 -32.11 14.04 -7.98
CA HIS A 549 -32.52 13.96 -6.59
C HIS A 549 -31.33 14.28 -5.69
N GLU A 550 -31.60 14.89 -4.55
CA GLU A 550 -30.62 15.26 -3.54
C GLU A 550 -30.95 14.57 -2.22
N PHE A 551 -29.94 14.14 -1.48
CA PHE A 551 -30.13 13.57 -0.15
C PHE A 551 -28.97 13.87 0.80
N THR A 552 -29.23 13.79 2.10
CA THR A 552 -28.22 13.70 3.16
C THR A 552 -28.76 12.88 4.32
N VAL A 553 -27.88 12.47 5.23
CA VAL A 553 -28.22 11.67 6.40
C VAL A 553 -28.22 12.58 7.63
N ILE A 554 -29.23 12.40 8.48
CA ILE A 554 -29.32 13.00 9.80
C ILE A 554 -29.41 11.90 10.86
N ALA A 555 -28.85 12.15 12.04
CA ALA A 555 -28.88 11.21 13.16
C ALA A 555 -28.95 11.96 14.49
N TRP A 556 -29.62 11.37 15.47
CA TRP A 556 -29.84 11.98 16.79
C TRP A 556 -29.94 10.90 17.87
N ARG A 557 -29.86 11.31 19.13
CA ARG A 557 -30.11 10.41 20.25
C ARG A 557 -31.61 10.22 20.45
N ASP A 558 -32.05 8.97 20.60
CA ASP A 558 -33.46 8.65 20.86
C ASP A 558 -33.68 8.41 22.36
N ASP A 559 -34.00 9.48 23.06
CA ASP A 559 -34.18 9.48 24.52
C ASP A 559 -35.36 8.59 24.94
N PHE A 560 -36.42 8.50 24.12
CA PHE A 560 -37.58 7.66 24.40
C PHE A 560 -37.28 6.18 24.22
N ALA A 561 -36.66 5.80 23.09
CA ALA A 561 -36.26 4.41 22.86
C ALA A 561 -35.25 3.92 23.90
N SER A 562 -34.35 4.81 24.36
CA SER A 562 -33.41 4.52 25.44
C SER A 562 -34.14 4.24 26.76
N LEU A 563 -35.11 5.07 27.13
CA LEU A 563 -35.93 4.89 28.33
C LEU A 563 -36.73 3.58 28.28
N VAL A 564 -37.38 3.28 27.15
CA VAL A 564 -38.14 2.03 26.94
C VAL A 564 -37.24 0.82 27.11
N GLU A 565 -36.03 0.82 26.54
CA GLU A 565 -35.09 -0.29 26.69
C GLU A 565 -34.64 -0.46 28.16
N HIS A 566 -34.37 0.64 28.87
CA HIS A 566 -34.02 0.61 30.30
C HIS A 566 -35.16 0.00 31.14
N ILE A 567 -36.41 0.43 30.90
CA ILE A 567 -37.60 -0.14 31.55
C ILE A 567 -37.69 -1.64 31.28
N GLN A 568 -37.59 -2.07 30.02
CA GLN A 568 -37.67 -3.48 29.65
C GLN A 568 -36.58 -4.34 30.29
N LYS A 569 -35.34 -3.85 30.35
CA LYS A 569 -34.21 -4.53 31.02
C LYS A 569 -34.47 -4.68 32.52
N LYS A 570 -34.98 -3.64 33.18
CA LYS A 570 -35.32 -3.68 34.62
C LYS A 570 -36.47 -4.64 34.93
N LEU A 571 -37.53 -4.62 34.12
CA LEU A 571 -38.65 -5.55 34.26
C LEU A 571 -38.20 -7.01 34.09
N LYS A 572 -37.36 -7.31 33.09
CA LYS A 572 -36.77 -8.65 32.90
C LYS A 572 -35.90 -9.09 34.08
N ALA A 573 -35.31 -8.15 34.81
CA ALA A 573 -34.54 -8.39 36.02
C ALA A 573 -35.40 -8.42 37.31
N GLY A 574 -36.73 -8.31 37.20
CA GLY A 574 -37.64 -8.32 38.35
C GLY A 574 -37.59 -7.06 39.23
N GLN A 575 -37.12 -5.93 38.69
CA GLN A 575 -37.02 -4.66 39.42
C GLN A 575 -38.28 -3.79 39.20
N THR A 576 -38.59 -2.93 40.17
CA THR A 576 -39.64 -1.92 40.03
C THR A 576 -39.20 -0.78 39.11
N VAL A 577 -40.17 -0.13 38.44
CA VAL A 577 -39.92 0.91 37.43
C VAL A 577 -40.62 2.24 37.71
N GLU A 578 -40.95 2.51 38.98
CA GLU A 578 -41.72 3.69 39.40
C GLU A 578 -41.00 5.00 39.05
N LEU A 579 -39.67 5.04 39.21
CA LEU A 579 -38.85 6.20 38.86
C LEU A 579 -38.81 6.44 37.34
N GLU A 580 -38.73 5.37 36.54
CA GLU A 580 -38.73 5.48 35.08
C GLU A 580 -40.09 5.97 34.54
N LEU A 581 -41.19 5.71 35.25
CA LEU A 581 -42.49 6.30 34.92
C LEU A 581 -42.50 7.81 35.16
N ASP A 582 -41.80 8.30 36.18
CA ASP A 582 -41.62 9.73 36.42
C ASP A 582 -40.66 10.35 35.38
N GLU A 583 -39.60 9.65 34.98
CA GLU A 583 -38.74 10.06 33.85
C GLU A 583 -39.52 10.16 32.54
N ALA A 584 -40.42 9.21 32.26
CA ALA A 584 -41.30 9.26 31.10
C ALA A 584 -42.23 10.47 31.14
N ALA A 585 -42.79 10.80 32.31
CA ALA A 585 -43.63 11.98 32.50
C ALA A 585 -42.86 13.29 32.21
N HIS A 586 -41.61 13.39 32.68
CA HIS A 586 -40.75 14.54 32.39
C HIS A 586 -40.39 14.64 30.91
N LEU A 587 -40.05 13.50 30.27
CA LEU A 587 -39.75 13.46 28.84
C LEU A 587 -40.96 13.91 28.01
N PHE A 588 -42.16 13.40 28.32
CA PHE A 588 -43.37 13.83 27.63
C PHE A 588 -43.64 15.33 27.79
N ALA A 589 -43.43 15.90 28.98
CA ALA A 589 -43.59 17.33 29.21
C ALA A 589 -42.57 18.16 28.41
N LEU A 590 -41.32 17.71 28.36
CA LEU A 590 -40.26 18.33 27.55
C LEU A 590 -40.63 18.32 26.07
N VAL A 591 -40.97 17.14 25.53
CA VAL A 591 -41.32 16.99 24.11
C VAL A 591 -42.54 17.83 23.75
N LEU A 592 -43.58 17.84 24.57
CA LEU A 592 -44.77 18.68 24.32
C LEU A 592 -44.46 20.18 24.30
N ALA A 593 -43.46 20.64 25.06
CA ALA A 593 -43.02 22.03 25.05
C ALA A 593 -42.21 22.36 23.78
N GLU A 594 -41.37 21.43 23.31
CA GLU A 594 -40.55 21.64 22.11
C GLU A 594 -41.35 21.60 20.81
N VAL A 595 -42.35 20.70 20.73
CA VAL A 595 -43.17 20.46 19.52
C VAL A 595 -43.80 21.74 18.96
N GLU A 596 -44.15 22.71 19.80
CA GLU A 596 -44.77 23.98 19.35
C GLU A 596 -43.86 24.83 18.46
N THR A 597 -42.54 24.62 18.55
CA THR A 597 -41.53 25.35 17.79
C THR A 597 -40.84 24.52 16.72
N THR A 598 -41.16 23.22 16.64
CA THR A 598 -40.52 22.27 15.72
C THR A 598 -41.31 22.17 14.42
N GLU A 599 -40.68 22.53 13.30
CA GLU A 599 -41.30 22.47 11.98
C GLU A 599 -41.70 21.03 11.59
N GLY A 600 -42.94 20.84 11.14
CA GLY A 600 -43.46 19.55 10.69
C GLY A 600 -43.69 18.50 11.80
N ALA A 601 -43.69 18.91 13.07
CA ALA A 601 -44.05 18.05 14.20
C ALA A 601 -45.57 18.00 14.41
N ALA A 602 -46.11 16.85 14.83
CA ALA A 602 -47.52 16.67 15.18
C ALA A 602 -47.67 16.51 16.69
N LYS A 603 -48.47 17.40 17.30
CA LYS A 603 -48.61 17.50 18.77
C LYS A 603 -49.78 16.65 19.28
N GLU A 604 -50.86 16.58 18.52
CA GLU A 604 -52.15 16.03 18.93
C GLU A 604 -52.09 14.56 19.36
N PRO A 605 -51.37 13.66 18.66
CA PRO A 605 -51.28 12.25 19.07
C PRO A 605 -50.61 12.10 20.43
N LEU A 606 -49.50 12.81 20.66
CA LEU A 606 -48.76 12.75 21.92
C LEU A 606 -49.57 13.39 23.05
N GLU A 607 -50.23 14.53 22.83
CA GLU A 607 -51.10 15.15 23.83
C GLU A 607 -52.21 14.22 24.31
N HIS A 608 -52.82 13.46 23.39
CA HIS A 608 -53.87 12.50 23.74
C HIS A 608 -53.32 11.40 24.67
N ILE A 609 -52.16 10.83 24.32
CA ILE A 609 -51.50 9.80 25.13
C ILE A 609 -51.10 10.36 26.49
N VAL A 610 -50.55 11.56 26.56
CA VAL A 610 -50.16 12.22 27.82
C VAL A 610 -51.37 12.49 28.72
N LYS A 611 -52.51 12.89 28.16
CA LYS A 611 -53.77 13.05 28.91
C LYS A 611 -54.25 11.74 29.53
N LEU A 612 -54.14 10.62 28.81
CA LEU A 612 -54.45 9.29 29.33
C LEU A 612 -53.44 8.86 30.40
N PHE A 613 -52.15 9.04 30.11
CA PHE A 613 -51.04 8.69 30.99
C PHE A 613 -51.11 9.39 32.34
N THR A 614 -51.50 10.68 32.36
CA THR A 614 -51.58 11.49 33.59
C THR A 614 -52.63 10.95 34.59
N LYS A 615 -53.70 10.31 34.09
CA LYS A 615 -54.82 9.81 34.91
C LYS A 615 -54.77 8.29 35.16
N ALA A 616 -53.80 7.60 34.56
CA ALA A 616 -53.65 6.15 34.58
C ALA A 616 -52.98 5.64 35.88
N ASP A 617 -53.27 4.40 36.25
CA ASP A 617 -52.52 3.66 37.26
C ASP A 617 -51.16 3.16 36.73
N VAL A 618 -50.33 2.57 37.59
CA VAL A 618 -48.96 2.13 37.25
C VAL A 618 -48.93 1.14 36.09
N GLU A 619 -49.84 0.15 36.11
CA GLU A 619 -49.91 -0.90 35.09
C GLU A 619 -50.33 -0.30 33.73
N THR A 620 -51.34 0.57 33.72
CA THR A 620 -51.81 1.25 32.51
C THR A 620 -50.76 2.23 31.97
N LYS A 621 -50.04 2.95 32.83
CA LYS A 621 -48.92 3.82 32.43
C LYS A 621 -47.82 3.04 31.73
N LEU A 622 -47.44 1.90 32.30
CA LEU A 622 -46.43 1.03 31.70
C LEU A 622 -46.90 0.49 30.34
N ALA A 623 -48.15 0.03 30.25
CA ALA A 623 -48.75 -0.42 29.00
C ALA A 623 -48.76 0.70 27.93
N LEU A 624 -49.06 1.94 28.32
CA LEU A 624 -49.01 3.10 27.42
C LEU A 624 -47.58 3.40 26.94
N ILE A 625 -46.57 3.38 27.81
CA ILE A 625 -45.17 3.62 27.40
C ILE A 625 -44.67 2.55 26.43
N LEU A 626 -44.99 1.28 26.70
CA LEU A 626 -44.56 0.16 25.86
C LEU A 626 -45.42 -0.01 24.59
N ALA A 627 -46.51 0.75 24.45
CA ALA A 627 -47.38 0.66 23.30
C ALA A 627 -46.69 1.20 22.02
N PRO A 628 -46.80 0.50 20.88
CA PRO A 628 -46.28 0.98 19.60
C PRO A 628 -46.87 2.34 19.17
N SER A 629 -48.10 2.66 19.58
CA SER A 629 -48.75 3.95 19.32
C SER A 629 -48.02 5.12 19.98
N THR A 630 -47.42 4.93 21.16
CA THR A 630 -46.65 5.95 21.86
C THR A 630 -45.32 6.20 21.18
N ALA A 631 -44.61 5.15 20.75
CA ALA A 631 -43.39 5.30 19.96
C ALA A 631 -43.67 6.09 18.66
N LYS A 632 -44.75 5.75 17.93
CA LYS A 632 -45.18 6.50 16.73
C LYS A 632 -45.48 7.97 17.03
N ALA A 633 -46.16 8.26 18.15
CA ALA A 633 -46.45 9.64 18.56
C ALA A 633 -45.17 10.42 18.93
N MET A 634 -44.20 9.79 19.59
CA MET A 634 -42.91 10.39 19.91
C MET A 634 -42.08 10.69 18.64
N THR A 635 -42.07 9.78 17.67
CA THR A 635 -41.46 10.03 16.36
C THR A 635 -42.12 11.21 15.65
N ALA A 636 -43.46 11.28 15.64
CA ALA A 636 -44.22 12.36 15.01
C ALA A 636 -44.00 13.72 15.69
N ALA A 637 -43.65 13.73 16.98
CA ALA A 637 -43.29 14.93 17.73
C ALA A 637 -41.89 15.47 17.38
N ARG A 638 -41.05 14.71 16.66
CA ARG A 638 -39.72 15.13 16.16
C ARG A 638 -38.76 15.67 17.26
N HIS A 639 -38.77 15.11 18.47
CA HIS A 639 -37.76 15.39 19.49
C HIS A 639 -36.41 14.77 19.09
N ARG A 640 -35.38 15.60 18.83
CA ARG A 640 -34.08 15.17 18.25
C ARG A 640 -32.88 15.78 18.97
N PRO A 641 -32.60 15.38 20.23
CA PRO A 641 -31.45 15.88 20.95
C PRO A 641 -30.14 15.49 20.23
N PHE A 642 -29.20 16.44 20.18
CA PHE A 642 -27.89 16.29 19.52
C PHE A 642 -27.97 15.93 18.03
N LEU A 643 -29.02 16.41 17.34
CA LEU A 643 -29.19 16.24 15.89
C LEU A 643 -27.90 16.61 15.14
N SER A 644 -27.33 15.61 14.52
CA SER A 644 -26.15 15.69 13.66
C SER A 644 -26.60 15.51 12.22
N ARG A 645 -25.99 16.28 11.31
CA ARG A 645 -26.29 16.26 9.88
C ARG A 645 -24.99 16.11 9.11
N ASP A 646 -24.97 15.18 8.16
CA ASP A 646 -23.84 15.09 7.25
C ASP A 646 -23.76 16.38 6.40
N PRO A 647 -22.59 17.06 6.36
CA PRO A 647 -22.46 18.34 5.67
C PRO A 647 -22.54 18.22 4.14
N VAL A 648 -22.40 17.01 3.59
CA VAL A 648 -22.44 16.75 2.16
C VAL A 648 -23.89 16.54 1.70
N ILE A 649 -24.26 17.22 0.63
CA ILE A 649 -25.49 16.93 -0.13
C ILE A 649 -25.10 16.00 -1.29
N TYR A 650 -25.52 14.74 -1.17
CA TYR A 650 -25.32 13.71 -2.17
C TYR A 650 -26.36 13.85 -3.28
N LYS A 651 -26.03 13.36 -4.49
CA LYS A 651 -26.86 13.51 -5.69
C LYS A 651 -27.10 12.16 -6.33
N ILE A 652 -28.31 11.94 -6.82
CA ILE A 652 -28.70 10.79 -7.64
C ILE A 652 -29.39 11.31 -8.89
N ASP A 653 -28.91 10.92 -10.06
CA ASP A 653 -29.61 11.15 -11.33
C ASP A 653 -30.43 9.89 -11.67
N ALA A 654 -31.76 10.02 -11.61
CA ALA A 654 -32.71 8.98 -11.99
C ALA A 654 -33.02 9.09 -13.49
N ASP A 655 -32.50 8.15 -14.27
CA ASP A 655 -32.70 8.09 -15.72
C ASP A 655 -33.89 7.21 -16.09
N ARG A 656 -34.38 7.34 -17.33
CA ARG A 656 -35.31 6.37 -17.92
C ARG A 656 -34.62 5.04 -18.18
N THR A 657 -35.39 3.96 -18.22
CA THR A 657 -34.90 2.57 -18.38
C THR A 657 -33.96 2.39 -19.57
N ALA A 658 -34.17 3.06 -20.70
CA ALA A 658 -33.30 3.00 -21.87
C ALA A 658 -31.84 3.41 -21.61
N ALA A 659 -31.58 4.16 -20.53
CA ALA A 659 -30.21 4.50 -20.13
C ALA A 659 -29.46 3.29 -19.54
N CYS A 660 -30.15 2.24 -19.12
CA CYS A 660 -29.59 1.00 -18.55
C CYS A 660 -29.92 -0.26 -19.38
N PHE A 661 -31.03 -0.25 -20.11
CA PHE A 661 -31.51 -1.36 -20.91
C PHE A 661 -31.98 -0.94 -22.31
N ALA A 662 -31.23 -1.33 -23.33
CA ALA A 662 -31.60 -1.15 -24.72
C ALA A 662 -30.72 -2.02 -25.63
N SER A 663 -31.28 -2.45 -26.75
CA SER A 663 -30.54 -3.07 -27.85
C SER A 663 -30.35 -2.06 -28.98
N TRP A 664 -29.09 -1.78 -29.33
CA TRP A 664 -28.71 -0.77 -30.32
C TRP A 664 -28.36 -1.40 -31.68
N TYR A 665 -28.80 -0.78 -32.76
CA TYR A 665 -28.43 -1.16 -34.12
C TYR A 665 -27.93 0.06 -34.88
N GLU A 666 -26.73 -0.01 -35.44
CA GLU A 666 -26.13 1.05 -36.24
C GLU A 666 -26.28 0.74 -37.73
N ILE A 667 -26.77 1.73 -38.49
CA ILE A 667 -26.84 1.67 -39.96
C ILE A 667 -26.34 2.97 -40.58
N PHE A 668 -25.88 2.91 -41.83
CA PHE A 668 -25.64 4.11 -42.64
C PHE A 668 -26.89 4.42 -43.48
N PRO A 669 -27.63 5.52 -43.23
CA PRO A 669 -28.83 5.85 -44.01
C PRO A 669 -28.60 5.86 -45.52
N ARG A 670 -27.42 6.34 -45.96
CA ARG A 670 -27.03 6.38 -47.37
C ARG A 670 -26.92 5.03 -48.07
N SER A 671 -26.83 3.94 -47.33
CA SER A 671 -26.72 2.57 -47.86
C SER A 671 -28.04 1.82 -47.84
N MET A 672 -29.13 2.43 -47.36
CA MET A 672 -30.42 1.74 -47.19
C MET A 672 -31.25 1.65 -48.48
N SER A 673 -30.68 2.05 -49.61
CA SER A 673 -31.30 1.97 -50.95
C SER A 673 -31.38 0.56 -51.53
N ASP A 674 -30.67 -0.41 -50.93
CA ASP A 674 -30.33 -1.75 -51.45
C ASP A 674 -29.59 -1.74 -52.80
N ASP A 675 -28.99 -0.61 -53.18
CA ASP A 675 -28.30 -0.44 -54.47
C ASP A 675 -27.02 0.39 -54.27
N GLU A 676 -25.86 -0.21 -54.52
CA GLU A 676 -24.55 0.44 -54.36
C GLU A 676 -24.32 1.62 -55.34
N SER A 677 -25.15 1.73 -56.38
CA SER A 677 -25.11 2.83 -57.34
C SER A 677 -26.05 3.99 -56.99
N ARG A 678 -26.95 3.80 -56.01
CA ARG A 678 -27.94 4.80 -55.59
C ARG A 678 -27.76 5.16 -54.13
N HIS A 679 -27.53 6.44 -53.85
CA HIS A 679 -27.53 6.96 -52.48
C HIS A 679 -28.94 6.80 -51.86
N GLY A 680 -29.00 6.24 -50.64
CA GLY A 680 -30.23 6.07 -49.88
C GLY A 680 -30.80 7.38 -49.35
N THR A 681 -32.10 7.37 -49.07
CA THR A 681 -32.87 8.49 -48.51
C THR A 681 -33.48 8.11 -47.17
N PHE A 682 -34.03 9.08 -46.42
CA PHE A 682 -34.80 8.77 -45.22
C PHE A 682 -36.04 7.92 -45.49
N ALA A 683 -36.65 8.04 -46.68
CA ALA A 683 -37.74 7.16 -47.08
C ALA A 683 -37.28 5.71 -47.24
N ASP A 684 -36.09 5.49 -47.80
CA ASP A 684 -35.50 4.15 -47.88
C ASP A 684 -35.24 3.57 -46.48
N VAL A 685 -34.74 4.39 -45.52
CA VAL A 685 -34.61 3.98 -44.11
C VAL A 685 -35.95 3.54 -43.51
N THR A 686 -37.03 4.28 -43.77
CA THR A 686 -38.37 3.91 -43.29
C THR A 686 -38.78 2.50 -43.72
N THR A 687 -38.38 2.06 -44.91
CA THR A 687 -38.67 0.68 -45.39
C THR A 687 -37.94 -0.41 -44.59
N LYS A 688 -36.86 -0.07 -43.89
CA LYS A 688 -36.03 -1.02 -43.11
C LYS A 688 -36.48 -1.18 -41.66
N LEU A 689 -37.25 -0.23 -41.13
CA LEU A 689 -37.69 -0.22 -39.74
C LEU A 689 -38.40 -1.52 -39.29
N PRO A 690 -39.29 -2.16 -40.09
CA PRO A 690 -39.93 -3.40 -39.69
C PRO A 690 -38.94 -4.53 -39.39
N ARG A 691 -37.93 -4.74 -40.25
CA ARG A 691 -36.90 -5.78 -40.08
C ARG A 691 -36.06 -5.54 -38.82
N ILE A 692 -35.67 -4.29 -38.60
CA ILE A 692 -34.85 -3.89 -37.43
C ILE A 692 -35.66 -4.11 -36.14
N ARG A 693 -36.94 -3.76 -36.15
CA ARG A 693 -37.82 -3.98 -35.00
C ARG A 693 -38.08 -5.47 -34.75
N GLU A 694 -38.24 -6.26 -35.80
CA GLU A 694 -38.42 -7.72 -35.73
C GLU A 694 -37.20 -8.41 -35.08
N MET A 695 -35.98 -7.94 -35.38
CA MET A 695 -34.75 -8.37 -34.68
C MET A 695 -34.73 -8.00 -33.19
N GLY A 696 -35.65 -7.16 -32.74
CA GLY A 696 -35.78 -6.77 -31.35
C GLY A 696 -34.79 -5.69 -30.91
N PHE A 697 -34.42 -4.79 -31.79
CA PHE A 697 -33.72 -3.56 -31.41
C PHE A 697 -34.69 -2.49 -30.89
N ASP A 698 -34.15 -1.58 -30.08
CA ASP A 698 -34.87 -0.46 -29.45
C ASP A 698 -34.33 0.89 -29.92
N VAL A 699 -33.03 0.95 -30.22
CA VAL A 699 -32.35 2.18 -30.67
C VAL A 699 -31.71 1.96 -32.03
N LEU A 700 -32.03 2.84 -32.98
CA LEU A 700 -31.41 2.90 -34.29
C LEU A 700 -30.43 4.09 -34.33
N TYR A 701 -29.15 3.79 -34.45
CA TYR A 701 -28.06 4.77 -34.42
C TYR A 701 -27.59 5.10 -35.84
N PHE A 702 -27.47 6.39 -36.14
CA PHE A 702 -26.92 6.89 -37.40
C PHE A 702 -25.57 7.58 -37.19
N PRO A 703 -24.58 7.29 -38.05
CA PRO A 703 -23.46 8.22 -38.30
C PRO A 703 -23.98 9.62 -38.67
N PRO A 704 -23.12 10.64 -38.71
CA PRO A 704 -23.55 12.00 -39.02
C PRO A 704 -24.38 12.08 -40.33
N ILE A 705 -25.54 12.74 -40.26
CA ILE A 705 -26.48 12.89 -41.37
C ILE A 705 -26.36 14.25 -42.09
N HIS A 706 -25.28 14.96 -41.83
CA HIS A 706 -25.04 16.33 -42.27
C HIS A 706 -24.35 16.38 -43.64
N PRO A 707 -24.33 17.54 -44.34
CA PRO A 707 -23.53 17.73 -45.54
C PRO A 707 -22.05 17.35 -45.32
N ILE A 708 -21.43 16.74 -46.33
CA ILE A 708 -20.05 16.22 -46.27
C ILE A 708 -19.13 17.08 -47.15
N GLY A 709 -18.00 17.54 -46.59
CA GLY A 709 -17.03 18.37 -47.30
C GLY A 709 -16.46 17.72 -48.56
N LEU A 710 -16.03 18.55 -49.52
CA LEU A 710 -15.38 18.15 -50.77
C LEU A 710 -13.86 18.30 -50.67
N THR A 711 -13.38 19.31 -49.93
CA THR A 711 -11.97 19.57 -49.73
C THR A 711 -11.32 18.45 -48.91
N ASN A 712 -10.25 17.86 -49.45
CA ASN A 712 -9.54 16.70 -48.87
C ASN A 712 -10.43 15.49 -48.57
N ARG A 713 -11.57 15.37 -49.25
CA ARG A 713 -12.48 14.23 -49.09
C ARG A 713 -11.74 12.91 -49.29
N LYS A 714 -11.95 11.97 -48.37
CA LYS A 714 -11.43 10.61 -48.47
C LYS A 714 -12.22 9.77 -49.46
N GLY A 715 -11.52 9.00 -50.29
CA GLY A 715 -12.12 8.05 -51.21
C GLY A 715 -12.29 6.64 -50.60
N ARG A 716 -12.75 5.69 -51.41
CA ARG A 716 -12.94 4.28 -51.00
C ARG A 716 -11.70 3.71 -50.30
N ASN A 717 -11.92 2.81 -49.34
CA ASN A 717 -10.86 2.20 -48.52
C ASN A 717 -9.91 3.22 -47.85
N ASN A 718 -10.45 4.37 -47.40
CA ASN A 718 -9.70 5.41 -46.69
C ASN A 718 -8.55 6.01 -47.53
N THR A 719 -8.71 6.06 -48.86
CA THR A 719 -7.72 6.69 -49.75
C THR A 719 -7.72 8.21 -49.61
N LEU A 720 -6.55 8.84 -49.77
CA LEU A 720 -6.39 10.29 -49.58
C LEU A 720 -7.00 11.15 -50.71
N THR A 721 -7.28 10.54 -51.85
CA THR A 721 -7.79 11.23 -53.04
C THR A 721 -9.12 10.60 -53.46
N ALA A 722 -10.22 11.28 -53.18
CA ALA A 722 -11.55 10.88 -53.64
C ALA A 722 -11.69 10.98 -55.16
N GLN A 723 -12.39 10.01 -55.75
CA GLN A 723 -12.91 10.09 -57.12
C GLN A 723 -14.21 10.92 -57.16
N PRO A 724 -14.67 11.39 -58.34
CA PRO A 724 -15.85 12.25 -58.45
C PRO A 724 -17.12 11.69 -57.79
N ASP A 725 -17.31 10.37 -57.85
CA ASP A 725 -18.49 9.69 -57.31
C ASP A 725 -18.30 9.15 -55.87
N ASP A 726 -17.15 9.42 -55.25
CA ASP A 726 -16.91 8.97 -53.87
C ASP A 726 -17.70 9.83 -52.87
N VAL A 727 -18.46 9.14 -52.03
CA VAL A 727 -19.39 9.74 -51.05
C VAL A 727 -18.69 10.33 -49.82
N GLY A 728 -17.42 10.02 -49.60
CA GLY A 728 -16.64 10.54 -48.47
C GLY A 728 -17.05 9.98 -47.10
N SER A 729 -16.37 10.46 -46.06
CA SER A 729 -16.66 10.14 -44.67
C SER A 729 -17.81 11.01 -44.13
N PRO A 730 -18.88 10.44 -43.54
CA PRO A 730 -19.93 11.22 -42.88
C PRO A 730 -19.40 12.12 -41.75
N TYR A 731 -18.29 11.72 -41.13
CA TYR A 731 -17.66 12.48 -40.06
C TYR A 731 -16.93 13.75 -40.53
N ALA A 732 -16.78 13.96 -41.84
CA ALA A 732 -16.27 15.20 -42.43
C ALA A 732 -17.40 16.24 -42.61
N ILE A 733 -17.99 16.62 -41.46
CA ILE A 733 -19.21 17.44 -41.38
C ILE A 733 -18.96 18.86 -41.89
N GLY A 734 -19.82 19.32 -42.80
CA GLY A 734 -19.85 20.69 -43.29
C GLY A 734 -19.58 20.78 -44.77
N ALA A 735 -20.44 21.49 -45.48
CA ALA A 735 -20.23 21.91 -46.86
C ALA A 735 -20.98 23.24 -47.10
N ALA A 736 -21.04 23.71 -48.34
CA ALA A 736 -21.73 24.95 -48.69
C ALA A 736 -23.24 24.90 -48.34
N GLU A 737 -23.81 23.70 -48.29
CA GLU A 737 -25.22 23.43 -48.03
C GLU A 737 -25.58 23.46 -46.53
N GLY A 738 -24.60 23.42 -45.62
CA GLY A 738 -24.85 23.49 -44.18
C GLY A 738 -23.80 22.79 -43.29
N GLY A 739 -23.98 22.96 -41.98
CA GLY A 739 -23.15 22.38 -40.91
C GLY A 739 -23.89 21.37 -40.04
N HIS A 740 -23.62 21.35 -38.73
CA HIS A 740 -24.21 20.39 -37.76
C HIS A 740 -25.74 20.46 -37.58
N THR A 741 -26.42 21.50 -38.06
CA THR A 741 -27.90 21.58 -38.08
C THR A 741 -28.48 21.31 -39.47
N GLY A 742 -27.63 21.08 -40.48
CA GLY A 742 -28.03 20.75 -41.83
C GLY A 742 -28.29 19.26 -42.01
N VAL A 743 -29.14 18.92 -42.98
CA VAL A 743 -29.35 17.55 -43.47
C VAL A 743 -28.61 17.40 -44.80
N HIS A 744 -27.93 16.28 -45.02
CA HIS A 744 -27.26 16.00 -46.28
C HIS A 744 -28.28 15.99 -47.43
N PRO A 745 -28.10 16.78 -48.51
CA PRO A 745 -29.12 16.95 -49.55
C PRO A 745 -29.60 15.66 -50.21
N GLN A 746 -28.71 14.67 -50.37
CA GLN A 746 -29.06 13.36 -50.94
C GLN A 746 -29.86 12.45 -49.99
N LEU A 747 -29.86 12.72 -48.67
CA LEU A 747 -30.71 11.99 -47.72
C LEU A 747 -32.16 12.50 -47.72
N GLY A 748 -32.34 13.79 -48.06
CA GLY A 748 -33.62 14.49 -48.07
C GLY A 748 -33.53 15.84 -47.36
N THR A 749 -34.66 16.27 -46.81
CA THR A 749 -34.82 17.51 -46.04
C THR A 749 -34.98 17.24 -44.54
N LEU A 750 -35.02 18.29 -43.73
CA LEU A 750 -35.35 18.18 -42.30
C LEU A 750 -36.76 17.61 -42.07
N ASP A 751 -37.71 17.93 -42.96
CA ASP A 751 -39.08 17.40 -42.86
C ASP A 751 -39.13 15.91 -43.20
N ASP A 752 -38.33 15.46 -44.18
CA ASP A 752 -38.16 14.02 -44.48
C ASP A 752 -37.55 13.27 -43.29
N PHE A 753 -36.57 13.88 -42.61
CA PHE A 753 -36.01 13.32 -41.38
C PHE A 753 -37.09 13.20 -40.28
N LYS A 754 -37.88 14.24 -40.06
CA LYS A 754 -38.98 14.22 -39.06
C LYS A 754 -40.03 13.17 -39.41
N ALA A 755 -40.36 12.99 -40.68
CA ALA A 755 -41.28 11.95 -41.14
C ALA A 755 -40.74 10.54 -40.85
N MET A 756 -39.45 10.29 -41.15
CA MET A 756 -38.79 9.03 -40.83
C MET A 756 -38.71 8.80 -39.32
N LEU A 757 -38.39 9.82 -38.53
CA LEU A 757 -38.34 9.76 -37.08
C LEU A 757 -39.71 9.41 -36.48
N ALA A 758 -40.79 10.02 -36.98
CA ALA A 758 -42.15 9.68 -36.58
C ALA A 758 -42.49 8.21 -36.90
N ALA A 759 -42.07 7.71 -38.07
CA ALA A 759 -42.24 6.31 -38.43
C ALA A 759 -41.42 5.37 -37.52
N ALA A 760 -40.18 5.73 -37.17
CA ALA A 760 -39.36 4.97 -36.22
C ALA A 760 -40.04 4.86 -34.86
N HIS A 761 -40.56 5.96 -34.31
CA HIS A 761 -41.32 5.96 -33.07
C HIS A 761 -42.59 5.10 -33.15
N ALA A 762 -43.32 5.13 -34.28
CA ALA A 762 -44.50 4.29 -34.50
C ALA A 762 -44.15 2.79 -34.51
N HIS A 763 -42.92 2.42 -34.91
CA HIS A 763 -42.38 1.07 -34.81
C HIS A 763 -41.74 0.74 -33.45
N GLY A 764 -41.73 1.68 -32.49
CA GLY A 764 -41.10 1.50 -31.18
C GLY A 764 -39.56 1.53 -31.23
N LEU A 765 -38.99 2.29 -32.16
CA LEU A 765 -37.56 2.55 -32.28
C LEU A 765 -37.26 4.02 -31.96
N GLU A 766 -36.26 4.25 -31.12
CA GLU A 766 -35.69 5.59 -30.90
C GLU A 766 -34.50 5.81 -31.85
N ILE A 767 -34.33 7.05 -32.31
CA ILE A 767 -33.17 7.42 -33.13
C ILE A 767 -32.08 8.02 -32.25
N ALA A 768 -30.86 7.48 -32.39
CA ALA A 768 -29.65 8.08 -31.85
C ALA A 768 -28.86 8.74 -32.99
N LEU A 769 -28.50 10.01 -32.82
CA LEU A 769 -27.64 10.71 -33.77
C LEU A 769 -26.20 10.77 -33.26
N ASP A 770 -25.25 10.61 -34.18
CA ASP A 770 -23.87 10.94 -33.90
C ASP A 770 -23.70 12.45 -33.68
N PHE A 771 -22.95 12.82 -32.64
CA PHE A 771 -22.52 14.18 -32.38
C PHE A 771 -21.00 14.26 -32.36
N ALA A 772 -20.43 14.56 -33.52
CA ALA A 772 -19.00 14.76 -33.71
C ALA A 772 -18.62 16.25 -33.74
N ILE A 773 -17.89 16.70 -32.71
CA ILE A 773 -17.37 18.08 -32.65
C ILE A 773 -16.08 18.17 -33.47
N GLN A 774 -16.27 18.36 -34.76
CA GLN A 774 -15.26 18.59 -35.78
C GLN A 774 -15.92 19.14 -37.05
N CYS A 775 -15.11 19.72 -37.94
CA CYS A 775 -15.58 20.36 -39.16
C CYS A 775 -14.72 19.91 -40.34
N SER A 776 -15.31 19.72 -41.52
CA SER A 776 -14.56 19.72 -42.77
C SER A 776 -13.96 21.11 -43.03
N PRO A 777 -12.96 21.24 -43.92
CA PRO A 777 -12.47 22.54 -44.35
C PRO A 777 -13.54 23.44 -45.01
N ASP A 778 -14.64 22.86 -45.48
CA ASP A 778 -15.73 23.55 -46.16
C ASP A 778 -16.88 23.96 -45.23
N HIS A 779 -16.78 23.66 -43.93
CA HIS A 779 -17.85 23.94 -42.97
C HIS A 779 -18.07 25.47 -42.81
N PRO A 780 -19.33 25.96 -42.76
CA PRO A 780 -19.63 27.40 -42.68
C PRO A 780 -18.91 28.15 -41.54
N TRP A 781 -18.78 27.51 -40.38
CA TRP A 781 -18.03 28.07 -39.23
C TRP A 781 -16.59 28.48 -39.52
N LEU A 782 -15.89 27.88 -40.50
CA LEU A 782 -14.53 28.31 -40.84
C LEU A 782 -14.51 29.73 -41.44
N LYS A 783 -15.59 30.12 -42.13
CA LYS A 783 -15.78 31.45 -42.69
C LYS A 783 -16.45 32.40 -41.71
N GLU A 784 -17.47 31.93 -41.00
CA GLU A 784 -18.28 32.75 -40.08
C GLU A 784 -17.57 33.01 -38.75
N HIS A 785 -16.77 32.04 -38.29
CA HIS A 785 -16.08 32.05 -37.00
C HIS A 785 -14.62 31.57 -37.13
N PRO A 786 -13.78 32.23 -37.94
CA PRO A 786 -12.42 31.77 -38.20
C PRO A 786 -11.56 31.68 -36.93
N THR A 787 -11.84 32.52 -35.92
CA THR A 787 -11.13 32.54 -34.64
C THR A 787 -11.46 31.37 -33.72
N TRP A 788 -12.46 30.54 -34.07
CA TRP A 788 -12.73 29.28 -33.36
C TRP A 788 -11.74 28.18 -33.72
N PHE A 789 -10.86 28.38 -34.70
CA PHE A 789 -9.94 27.35 -35.19
C PHE A 789 -8.49 27.80 -35.07
N ALA A 790 -7.60 26.84 -34.84
CA ALA A 790 -6.17 27.08 -34.75
C ALA A 790 -5.53 27.09 -36.14
N TRP A 791 -5.31 28.30 -36.67
CA TRP A 791 -4.57 28.52 -37.91
C TRP A 791 -3.06 28.49 -37.68
N ARG A 792 -2.33 27.84 -38.56
CA ARG A 792 -0.86 27.86 -38.58
C ARG A 792 -0.37 29.21 -39.10
N PRO A 793 0.91 29.58 -38.82
CA PRO A 793 1.47 30.85 -39.30
C PRO A 793 1.46 31.03 -40.83
N ASP A 794 1.40 29.94 -41.60
CA ASP A 794 1.30 29.94 -43.06
C ASP A 794 -0.15 30.04 -43.58
N GLY A 795 -1.14 30.19 -42.68
CA GLY A 795 -2.56 30.25 -43.02
C GLY A 795 -3.22 28.90 -43.26
N THR A 796 -2.53 27.78 -43.03
CA THR A 796 -3.13 26.44 -43.15
C THR A 796 -3.73 25.96 -41.83
N LEU A 797 -4.72 25.07 -41.90
CA LEU A 797 -5.31 24.45 -40.70
C LEU A 797 -4.56 23.17 -40.33
N ARG A 798 -4.39 22.92 -39.03
CA ARG A 798 -3.93 21.62 -38.56
C ARG A 798 -5.12 20.65 -38.58
N TYR A 799 -5.04 19.65 -39.46
CA TYR A 799 -6.02 18.57 -39.52
C TYR A 799 -6.03 17.75 -38.21
N ALA A 800 -7.14 17.07 -37.92
CA ALA A 800 -7.29 16.30 -36.69
C ALA A 800 -6.50 14.97 -36.73
N GLU A 801 -6.01 14.54 -35.57
CA GLU A 801 -5.28 13.28 -35.41
C GLU A 801 -5.73 12.59 -34.12
N ASN A 802 -5.86 11.27 -34.17
CA ASN A 802 -5.94 10.40 -32.99
C ASN A 802 -4.87 9.30 -33.16
N PRO A 803 -3.60 9.57 -32.80
CA PRO A 803 -2.47 8.75 -33.21
C PRO A 803 -2.67 7.25 -32.92
N PRO A 804 -2.43 6.37 -33.91
CA PRO A 804 -1.79 6.63 -35.20
C PRO A 804 -2.74 7.11 -36.32
N LYS A 805 -4.06 7.21 -36.09
CA LYS A 805 -5.04 7.63 -37.11
C LYS A 805 -4.89 9.12 -37.46
N LYS A 806 -4.91 9.43 -38.77
CA LYS A 806 -4.88 10.79 -39.33
C LYS A 806 -6.18 11.07 -40.09
N TYR A 807 -6.72 12.27 -39.90
CA TYR A 807 -7.98 12.70 -40.49
C TYR A 807 -7.78 14.02 -41.24
N GLN A 808 -7.23 13.92 -42.46
CA GLN A 808 -6.90 15.06 -43.33
C GLN A 808 -8.14 15.83 -43.84
N ASP A 809 -9.30 15.20 -43.76
CA ASP A 809 -10.62 15.68 -44.15
C ASP A 809 -11.33 16.50 -43.07
N ILE A 810 -10.75 16.65 -41.88
CA ILE A 810 -11.37 17.38 -40.75
C ILE A 810 -10.39 18.23 -39.94
N VAL A 811 -10.95 19.25 -39.29
CA VAL A 811 -10.30 20.17 -38.36
C VAL A 811 -11.14 20.30 -37.09
N ASN A 812 -10.47 20.53 -35.95
CA ASN A 812 -11.13 20.68 -34.66
C ASN A 812 -11.21 22.17 -34.25
N PRO A 813 -12.33 22.62 -33.65
CA PRO A 813 -12.38 23.93 -33.02
C PRO A 813 -11.52 23.97 -31.74
N ASP A 814 -10.96 25.14 -31.44
CA ASP A 814 -10.24 25.46 -30.21
C ASP A 814 -11.22 25.98 -29.15
N PHE A 815 -11.46 25.15 -28.13
CA PHE A 815 -12.39 25.43 -27.04
C PHE A 815 -12.02 26.61 -26.14
N TYR A 816 -10.75 27.04 -26.17
CA TYR A 816 -10.24 28.06 -25.26
C TYR A 816 -9.65 29.29 -25.95
N ALA A 817 -9.69 29.34 -27.29
CA ALA A 817 -9.42 30.56 -28.04
C ALA A 817 -10.23 31.74 -27.45
N HIS A 818 -9.59 32.90 -27.33
CA HIS A 818 -10.16 34.05 -26.62
C HIS A 818 -11.56 34.40 -27.14
N ASP A 819 -11.71 34.47 -28.47
CA ASP A 819 -12.95 34.87 -29.14
C ASP A 819 -13.96 33.71 -29.32
N ALA A 820 -13.55 32.47 -29.02
CA ALA A 820 -14.45 31.31 -29.03
C ALA A 820 -15.31 31.20 -27.77
N LYS A 821 -14.94 31.90 -26.69
CA LYS A 821 -15.64 31.85 -25.40
C LYS A 821 -16.59 33.04 -25.24
N PRO A 822 -17.84 32.83 -24.80
CA PRO A 822 -18.54 31.56 -24.62
C PRO A 822 -19.20 31.01 -25.90
N GLY A 823 -19.06 31.71 -27.03
CA GLY A 823 -19.85 31.47 -28.26
C GLY A 823 -19.83 30.04 -28.79
N LEU A 824 -18.67 29.41 -28.88
CA LEU A 824 -18.52 28.03 -29.35
C LEU A 824 -19.26 27.03 -28.44
N TRP A 825 -19.16 27.19 -27.12
CA TRP A 825 -19.81 26.29 -26.16
C TRP A 825 -21.34 26.39 -26.27
N LEU A 826 -21.86 27.62 -26.41
CA LEU A 826 -23.29 27.86 -26.62
C LEU A 826 -23.75 27.28 -27.96
N ALA A 827 -23.02 27.51 -29.05
CA ALA A 827 -23.35 26.98 -30.37
C ALA A 827 -23.42 25.43 -30.38
N LEU A 828 -22.45 24.77 -29.75
CA LEU A 828 -22.43 23.29 -29.66
C LEU A 828 -23.60 22.74 -28.83
N ARG A 829 -23.97 23.41 -27.74
CA ARG A 829 -25.18 23.06 -26.99
C ARG A 829 -26.43 23.27 -27.85
N ASP A 830 -26.52 24.40 -28.55
CA ASP A 830 -27.70 24.77 -29.31
C ASP A 830 -27.93 23.85 -30.52
N VAL A 831 -26.87 23.25 -31.08
CA VAL A 831 -26.98 22.13 -32.05
C VAL A 831 -27.74 20.95 -31.44
N ILE A 832 -27.40 20.54 -30.21
CA ILE A 832 -28.09 19.43 -29.54
C ILE A 832 -29.55 19.80 -29.26
N LEU A 833 -29.80 21.01 -28.75
CA LEU A 833 -31.16 21.49 -28.49
C LEU A 833 -32.02 21.53 -29.76
N PHE A 834 -31.44 21.95 -30.89
CA PHE A 834 -32.12 21.93 -32.20
C PHE A 834 -32.60 20.52 -32.59
N TRP A 835 -31.76 19.50 -32.40
CA TRP A 835 -32.14 18.11 -32.70
C TRP A 835 -33.11 17.52 -31.68
N ILE A 836 -33.04 17.94 -30.41
CA ILE A 836 -34.04 17.59 -29.40
C ILE A 836 -35.41 18.17 -29.77
N GLU A 837 -35.47 19.43 -30.20
CA GLU A 837 -36.69 20.07 -30.70
C GLU A 837 -37.23 19.37 -31.96
N ALA A 838 -36.35 18.77 -32.78
CA ALA A 838 -36.75 17.93 -33.90
C ALA A 838 -37.26 16.53 -33.48
N GLY A 839 -37.05 16.13 -32.21
CA GLY A 839 -37.58 14.90 -31.61
C GLY A 839 -36.52 13.84 -31.25
N VAL A 840 -35.22 14.12 -31.41
CA VAL A 840 -34.12 13.20 -31.08
C VAL A 840 -33.80 13.26 -29.59
N LYS A 841 -33.73 12.11 -28.92
CA LYS A 841 -33.48 12.04 -27.46
C LYS A 841 -32.18 11.36 -27.07
N ILE A 842 -31.42 10.88 -28.04
CA ILE A 842 -30.21 10.09 -27.82
C ILE A 842 -29.10 10.62 -28.71
N PHE A 843 -27.94 10.88 -28.11
CA PHE A 843 -26.75 11.33 -28.82
C PHE A 843 -25.58 10.40 -28.53
N ARG A 844 -25.04 9.77 -29.57
CA ARG A 844 -23.74 9.09 -29.51
C ARG A 844 -22.68 10.14 -29.76
N VAL A 845 -21.91 10.46 -28.74
CA VAL A 845 -20.91 11.53 -28.81
C VAL A 845 -19.57 10.93 -29.24
N ASP A 846 -19.03 11.43 -30.35
CA ASP A 846 -17.78 10.96 -30.93
C ASP A 846 -16.57 11.48 -30.15
N ASN A 847 -15.67 10.57 -29.78
CA ASN A 847 -14.38 10.85 -29.16
C ASN A 847 -14.40 11.97 -28.08
N PRO A 848 -15.31 11.93 -27.08
CA PRO A 848 -15.48 13.03 -26.12
C PRO A 848 -14.23 13.26 -25.26
N HIS A 849 -13.37 12.23 -25.13
CA HIS A 849 -12.08 12.30 -24.44
C HIS A 849 -11.06 13.26 -25.08
N THR A 850 -11.31 13.72 -26.32
CA THR A 850 -10.48 14.71 -27.02
C THR A 850 -10.94 16.15 -26.78
N LYS A 851 -12.09 16.34 -26.11
CA LYS A 851 -12.71 17.64 -25.83
C LYS A 851 -12.67 17.92 -24.32
N PRO A 852 -12.77 19.20 -23.87
CA PRO A 852 -12.58 19.53 -22.45
C PRO A 852 -13.66 18.94 -21.53
N LEU A 853 -13.24 18.36 -20.40
CA LEU A 853 -14.16 17.83 -19.39
C LEU A 853 -15.15 18.88 -18.83
N PRO A 854 -14.74 20.13 -18.52
CA PRO A 854 -15.68 21.14 -18.01
C PRO A 854 -16.78 21.50 -19.02
N PHE A 855 -16.48 21.44 -20.31
CA PHE A 855 -17.48 21.67 -21.35
C PHE A 855 -18.56 20.60 -21.32
N TRP A 856 -18.17 19.32 -21.27
CA TRP A 856 -19.13 18.21 -21.20
C TRP A 856 -19.97 18.24 -19.92
N GLU A 857 -19.33 18.48 -18.77
CA GLU A 857 -20.01 18.58 -17.47
C GLU A 857 -21.08 19.69 -17.48
N TRP A 858 -20.76 20.86 -18.04
CA TRP A 858 -21.69 21.96 -18.19
C TRP A 858 -22.79 21.68 -19.23
N MET A 859 -22.42 21.25 -20.44
CA MET A 859 -23.37 21.10 -21.55
C MET A 859 -24.42 20.02 -21.25
N ILE A 860 -23.98 18.85 -20.76
CA ILE A 860 -24.89 17.77 -20.38
C ILE A 860 -25.80 18.20 -19.23
N GLY A 861 -25.26 18.93 -18.25
CA GLY A 861 -26.03 19.50 -17.15
C GLY A 861 -27.11 20.47 -17.62
N ASP A 862 -26.77 21.42 -18.51
CA ASP A 862 -27.72 22.41 -19.06
C ASP A 862 -28.80 21.75 -19.93
N VAL A 863 -28.44 20.78 -20.77
CA VAL A 863 -29.41 20.04 -21.59
C VAL A 863 -30.37 19.23 -20.71
N ARG A 864 -29.85 18.45 -19.74
CA ARG A 864 -30.69 17.60 -18.88
C ARG A 864 -31.50 18.36 -17.84
N ALA A 865 -31.13 19.60 -17.51
CA ALA A 865 -31.97 20.49 -16.71
C ALA A 865 -33.25 20.89 -17.45
N ARG A 866 -33.24 20.87 -18.79
CA ARG A 866 -34.40 21.22 -19.65
C ARG A 866 -35.12 19.97 -20.19
N TYR A 867 -34.34 18.95 -20.55
CA TYR A 867 -34.80 17.70 -21.17
C TYR A 867 -34.17 16.49 -20.45
N PRO A 868 -34.62 16.15 -19.24
CA PRO A 868 -34.01 15.14 -18.38
C PRO A 868 -34.01 13.72 -18.97
N GLU A 869 -34.86 13.45 -19.97
CA GLU A 869 -34.91 12.18 -20.68
C GLU A 869 -33.77 11.94 -21.68
N THR A 870 -32.95 12.97 -21.94
CA THR A 870 -31.87 12.91 -22.93
C THR A 870 -30.75 11.97 -22.49
N ILE A 871 -30.33 11.08 -23.39
CA ILE A 871 -29.27 10.10 -23.18
C ILE A 871 -28.03 10.50 -24.00
N PHE A 872 -26.87 10.50 -23.34
CA PHE A 872 -25.57 10.68 -23.98
C PHE A 872 -24.75 9.39 -23.86
N LEU A 873 -24.31 8.85 -24.99
CA LEU A 873 -23.38 7.72 -25.07
C LEU A 873 -21.97 8.23 -25.38
N ALA A 874 -21.01 8.01 -24.49
CA ALA A 874 -19.62 8.38 -24.69
C ALA A 874 -18.87 7.32 -25.51
N GLU A 875 -18.45 7.64 -26.73
CA GLU A 875 -17.49 6.81 -27.47
C GLU A 875 -16.05 7.14 -27.08
N ALA A 876 -15.60 6.58 -25.97
CA ALA A 876 -14.28 6.87 -25.41
C ALA A 876 -13.43 5.61 -25.27
N PHE A 877 -12.76 5.19 -26.34
CA PHE A 877 -11.71 4.17 -26.28
C PHE A 877 -10.37 4.79 -25.86
N THR A 878 -10.26 5.14 -24.58
CA THR A 878 -9.08 5.79 -23.99
C THR A 878 -8.66 5.07 -22.70
N ARG A 879 -7.83 5.65 -21.84
CA ARG A 879 -7.43 5.02 -20.55
C ARG A 879 -8.59 4.99 -19.53
N PRO A 880 -8.63 4.02 -18.60
CA PRO A 880 -9.79 3.80 -17.72
C PRO A 880 -10.19 5.02 -16.89
N ARG A 881 -9.22 5.78 -16.34
CA ARG A 881 -9.53 6.98 -15.53
C ARG A 881 -10.28 8.06 -16.31
N MET A 882 -9.98 8.22 -17.60
CA MET A 882 -10.67 9.19 -18.44
C MET A 882 -12.08 8.70 -18.79
N MET A 883 -12.23 7.42 -19.11
CA MET A 883 -13.54 6.80 -19.34
C MET A 883 -14.46 6.94 -18.11
N ASN A 884 -13.95 6.59 -16.93
CA ASN A 884 -14.69 6.73 -15.68
C ASN A 884 -15.04 8.20 -15.40
N ARG A 885 -14.13 9.13 -15.68
CA ARG A 885 -14.40 10.57 -15.50
C ARG A 885 -15.55 11.04 -16.39
N LEU A 886 -15.62 10.59 -17.65
CA LEU A 886 -16.73 10.91 -18.55
C LEU A 886 -18.06 10.35 -18.02
N GLY A 887 -18.06 9.12 -17.52
CA GLY A 887 -19.21 8.54 -16.84
C GLY A 887 -19.69 9.41 -15.65
N LYS A 888 -18.76 9.87 -14.81
CA LYS A 888 -19.08 10.71 -13.63
C LYS A 888 -19.68 12.07 -13.96
N ILE A 889 -19.21 12.74 -15.02
CA ILE A 889 -19.62 14.13 -15.33
C ILE A 889 -20.98 14.24 -16.03
N GLY A 890 -21.62 13.12 -16.41
CA GLY A 890 -23.01 13.15 -16.88
C GLY A 890 -23.34 12.21 -18.04
N PHE A 891 -22.36 11.59 -18.71
CA PHE A 891 -22.65 10.67 -19.81
C PHE A 891 -23.48 9.47 -19.34
N SER A 892 -24.70 9.33 -19.84
CA SER A 892 -25.65 8.29 -19.40
C SER A 892 -25.14 6.87 -19.64
N GLN A 893 -24.39 6.68 -20.72
CA GLN A 893 -23.81 5.41 -21.16
C GLN A 893 -22.37 5.59 -21.65
N SER A 894 -21.61 4.50 -21.68
CA SER A 894 -20.23 4.50 -22.14
C SER A 894 -19.92 3.29 -23.01
N TYR A 895 -19.21 3.50 -24.13
CA TYR A 895 -18.49 2.41 -24.80
C TYR A 895 -17.44 1.81 -23.86
N THR A 896 -16.91 0.64 -24.23
CA THR A 896 -16.17 -0.23 -23.32
C THR A 896 -15.02 -0.95 -24.03
N TYR A 897 -14.17 -1.63 -23.26
CA TYR A 897 -13.16 -2.50 -23.85
C TYR A 897 -13.65 -3.89 -24.25
N PHE A 898 -14.96 -4.13 -24.29
CA PHE A 898 -15.55 -5.44 -24.54
C PHE A 898 -14.93 -6.16 -25.74
N THR A 899 -14.75 -5.48 -26.86
CA THR A 899 -14.18 -6.02 -28.11
C THR A 899 -12.75 -6.54 -27.98
N TRP A 900 -11.99 -6.10 -26.97
CA TRP A 900 -10.62 -6.54 -26.68
C TRP A 900 -10.52 -7.39 -25.41
N ARG A 901 -11.63 -8.00 -24.96
CA ARG A 901 -11.65 -9.05 -23.94
C ARG A 901 -12.01 -10.35 -24.65
N GLU A 902 -11.19 -11.38 -24.49
CA GLU A 902 -11.33 -12.62 -25.28
C GLU A 902 -11.38 -13.86 -24.41
N SER A 903 -10.58 -13.92 -23.35
CA SER A 903 -10.50 -15.08 -22.47
C SER A 903 -11.53 -15.06 -21.34
N LYS A 904 -11.80 -16.23 -20.74
CA LYS A 904 -12.60 -16.36 -19.51
C LYS A 904 -12.14 -15.41 -18.41
N ARG A 905 -10.81 -15.33 -18.22
CA ARG A 905 -10.18 -14.44 -17.25
C ARG A 905 -10.46 -12.96 -17.57
N ASP A 906 -10.30 -12.56 -18.82
CA ASP A 906 -10.50 -11.18 -19.26
C ASP A 906 -11.92 -10.69 -18.95
N PHE A 907 -12.93 -11.52 -19.23
CA PHE A 907 -14.32 -11.19 -18.93
C PHE A 907 -14.61 -11.13 -17.44
N ILE A 908 -14.09 -12.07 -16.65
CA ILE A 908 -14.27 -12.07 -15.20
C ILE A 908 -13.65 -10.80 -14.58
N GLU A 909 -12.39 -10.49 -14.92
CA GLU A 909 -11.70 -9.31 -14.40
C GLU A 909 -12.42 -8.02 -14.80
N TYR A 910 -12.81 -7.88 -16.07
CA TYR A 910 -13.45 -6.66 -16.56
C TYR A 910 -14.86 -6.46 -16.00
N MET A 911 -15.66 -7.53 -15.88
CA MET A 911 -16.98 -7.41 -15.28
C MET A 911 -16.90 -7.18 -13.77
N ASN A 912 -15.90 -7.71 -13.07
CA ASN A 912 -15.67 -7.37 -11.67
C ASN A 912 -15.30 -5.89 -11.51
N GLU A 913 -14.48 -5.32 -12.39
CA GLU A 913 -14.22 -3.87 -12.42
C GLU A 913 -15.52 -3.07 -12.51
N LEU A 914 -16.40 -3.42 -13.45
CA LEU A 914 -17.64 -2.69 -13.71
C LEU A 914 -18.73 -2.88 -12.63
N THR A 915 -18.77 -4.04 -11.96
CA THR A 915 -19.89 -4.42 -11.07
C THR A 915 -19.55 -4.44 -9.58
N ARG A 916 -18.27 -4.57 -9.21
CA ARG A 916 -17.81 -4.72 -7.82
C ARG A 916 -17.03 -3.52 -7.28
N THR A 917 -16.73 -2.53 -8.12
CA THR A 917 -16.11 -1.26 -7.71
C THR A 917 -17.12 -0.11 -7.75
N ASP A 918 -16.70 1.09 -7.38
CA ASP A 918 -17.50 2.33 -7.47
C ASP A 918 -18.06 2.60 -8.87
N ALA A 919 -17.48 1.99 -9.92
CA ALA A 919 -17.97 2.11 -11.29
C ALA A 919 -19.46 1.74 -11.42
N ARG A 920 -19.96 0.81 -10.60
CA ARG A 920 -21.37 0.41 -10.58
C ARG A 920 -22.34 1.57 -10.38
N ASP A 921 -21.89 2.63 -9.70
CA ASP A 921 -22.73 3.76 -9.31
C ASP A 921 -22.75 4.88 -10.37
N PHE A 922 -21.87 4.87 -11.37
CA PHE A 922 -21.82 5.94 -12.38
C PHE A 922 -21.52 5.47 -13.81
N TYR A 923 -21.12 4.23 -14.03
CA TYR A 923 -20.68 3.73 -15.33
C TYR A 923 -21.67 2.70 -15.86
N ARG A 924 -22.36 3.01 -16.96
CA ARG A 924 -23.27 2.07 -17.64
C ARG A 924 -22.64 1.58 -18.95
N PRO A 925 -22.16 0.32 -19.01
CA PRO A 925 -21.44 -0.20 -20.17
C PRO A 925 -22.39 -0.50 -21.32
N ASN A 926 -22.13 0.07 -22.50
CA ASN A 926 -22.77 -0.32 -23.76
C ASN A 926 -21.83 -1.24 -24.56
N PHE A 927 -22.19 -2.52 -24.65
CA PHE A 927 -21.39 -3.56 -25.31
C PHE A 927 -21.70 -3.68 -26.79
N PHE A 928 -21.11 -2.80 -27.59
CA PHE A 928 -21.07 -3.00 -29.05
C PHE A 928 -20.17 -4.19 -29.40
N VAL A 929 -20.70 -5.14 -30.19
CA VAL A 929 -19.95 -6.33 -30.65
C VAL A 929 -18.97 -5.99 -31.78
N ASN A 930 -19.30 -4.97 -32.57
CA ASN A 930 -18.50 -4.38 -33.62
C ASN A 930 -18.88 -2.90 -33.79
N THR A 931 -18.04 -2.12 -34.46
CA THR A 931 -18.36 -0.74 -34.91
C THR A 931 -17.77 -0.53 -36.30
N PRO A 932 -18.12 0.53 -37.03
CA PRO A 932 -17.51 0.82 -38.34
C PRO A 932 -15.98 1.00 -38.29
N ASP A 933 -15.40 1.22 -37.12
CA ASP A 933 -13.96 1.35 -36.85
C ASP A 933 -13.33 0.10 -36.23
N ILE A 934 -14.14 -0.85 -35.75
CA ILE A 934 -13.71 -2.02 -35.00
C ILE A 934 -14.39 -3.26 -35.59
N ASN A 935 -13.67 -3.93 -36.48
CA ASN A 935 -13.81 -5.32 -36.89
C ASN A 935 -12.85 -6.17 -36.02
N PRO A 936 -13.31 -6.75 -34.89
CA PRO A 936 -12.44 -7.40 -33.92
C PRO A 936 -11.58 -8.51 -34.55
N ARG A 937 -10.27 -8.52 -34.26
CA ARG A 937 -9.31 -9.43 -34.91
C ARG A 937 -9.68 -10.90 -34.78
N HIS A 938 -10.17 -11.32 -33.62
CA HIS A 938 -10.58 -12.70 -33.40
C HIS A 938 -11.77 -13.12 -34.27
N LEU A 939 -12.71 -12.21 -34.58
CA LEU A 939 -13.86 -12.52 -35.44
C LEU A 939 -13.46 -12.74 -36.91
N GLN A 940 -12.34 -12.15 -37.36
CA GLN A 940 -11.83 -12.28 -38.72
C GLN A 940 -11.51 -13.74 -39.12
N SER A 941 -11.27 -14.63 -38.14
CA SER A 941 -10.91 -16.04 -38.38
C SER A 941 -11.85 -17.07 -37.72
N GLN A 942 -12.75 -16.65 -36.83
CA GLN A 942 -13.61 -17.58 -36.05
C GLN A 942 -14.90 -17.99 -36.77
N GLY A 943 -15.24 -17.36 -37.89
CA GLY A 943 -16.47 -17.63 -38.65
C GLY A 943 -17.73 -17.46 -37.80
N ARG A 944 -18.86 -18.04 -38.24
CA ARG A 944 -20.20 -17.87 -37.62
C ARG A 944 -20.23 -18.11 -36.11
N SER A 945 -19.51 -19.12 -35.62
CA SER A 945 -19.44 -19.47 -34.19
C SER A 945 -18.92 -18.30 -33.34
N GLY A 946 -17.86 -17.62 -33.80
CA GLY A 946 -17.32 -16.44 -33.12
C GLY A 946 -18.36 -15.33 -32.96
N PHE A 947 -19.13 -15.04 -34.02
CA PHE A 947 -20.19 -14.02 -33.97
C PHE A 947 -21.30 -14.38 -32.97
N LEU A 948 -21.69 -15.66 -32.91
CA LEU A 948 -22.65 -16.16 -31.92
C LEU A 948 -22.15 -16.02 -30.48
N ILE A 949 -20.89 -16.37 -30.22
CA ILE A 949 -20.25 -16.21 -28.91
C ILE A 949 -20.29 -14.75 -28.48
N ARG A 950 -19.88 -13.82 -29.36
CA ARG A 950 -19.85 -12.39 -29.05
C ARG A 950 -21.24 -11.80 -28.85
N ALA A 951 -22.22 -12.21 -29.65
CA ALA A 951 -23.61 -11.80 -29.47
C ALA A 951 -24.12 -12.24 -28.10
N ALA A 952 -23.96 -13.51 -27.74
CA ALA A 952 -24.40 -14.03 -26.45
C ALA A 952 -23.72 -13.32 -25.26
N LEU A 953 -22.39 -13.13 -25.31
CA LEU A 953 -21.64 -12.41 -24.28
C LEU A 953 -22.18 -10.98 -24.09
N ALA A 954 -22.28 -10.21 -25.18
CA ALA A 954 -22.73 -8.83 -25.11
C ALA A 954 -24.16 -8.72 -24.59
N SER A 955 -25.03 -9.60 -25.08
CA SER A 955 -26.46 -9.59 -24.82
C SER A 955 -26.82 -10.12 -23.41
N THR A 956 -25.94 -10.85 -22.73
CA THR A 956 -26.23 -11.45 -21.42
C THR A 956 -25.40 -10.89 -20.26
N LEU A 957 -24.23 -10.31 -20.52
CA LEU A 957 -23.40 -9.67 -19.49
C LEU A 957 -23.83 -8.23 -19.17
N ALA A 958 -24.45 -7.52 -20.12
CA ALA A 958 -24.84 -6.11 -19.94
C ALA A 958 -26.28 -5.83 -20.38
N GLY A 959 -26.93 -4.88 -19.70
CA GLY A 959 -28.25 -4.37 -20.09
C GLY A 959 -28.22 -3.57 -21.40
N LEU A 960 -27.06 -3.03 -21.80
CA LEU A 960 -26.88 -2.32 -23.05
C LEU A 960 -25.92 -3.09 -23.96
N TRP A 961 -26.36 -3.36 -25.18
CA TRP A 961 -25.50 -3.91 -26.21
C TRP A 961 -25.85 -3.33 -27.57
N GLY A 962 -24.91 -3.40 -28.50
CA GLY A 962 -25.07 -2.81 -29.82
C GLY A 962 -24.45 -3.63 -30.94
N VAL A 963 -24.98 -3.46 -32.14
CA VAL A 963 -24.56 -4.15 -33.34
C VAL A 963 -24.47 -3.15 -34.49
N TYR A 964 -23.36 -3.14 -35.22
CA TYR A 964 -23.26 -2.42 -36.50
C TYR A 964 -23.61 -3.36 -37.66
N SER A 965 -24.46 -2.86 -38.58
CA SER A 965 -24.98 -3.61 -39.72
C SER A 965 -23.91 -4.33 -40.52
N GLY A 966 -24.15 -5.61 -40.80
CA GLY A 966 -23.18 -6.54 -41.41
C GLY A 966 -22.70 -7.60 -40.42
N PHE A 967 -22.75 -7.33 -39.11
CA PHE A 967 -22.47 -8.33 -38.08
C PHE A 967 -23.43 -9.52 -38.16
N GLU A 968 -24.71 -9.28 -38.41
CA GLU A 968 -25.70 -10.34 -38.54
C GLU A 968 -25.42 -11.26 -39.74
N LEU A 969 -24.69 -10.76 -40.73
CA LEU A 969 -24.24 -11.50 -41.91
C LEU A 969 -22.87 -12.16 -41.71
N CYS A 970 -22.30 -12.07 -40.50
CA CYS A 970 -20.95 -12.50 -40.16
C CYS A 970 -19.87 -11.87 -41.05
N GLU A 971 -20.05 -10.60 -41.43
CA GLU A 971 -19.07 -9.87 -42.23
C GLU A 971 -17.80 -9.63 -41.41
N ALA A 972 -16.68 -10.17 -41.90
CA ALA A 972 -15.42 -10.18 -41.17
C ALA A 972 -14.21 -9.77 -42.03
N ALA A 973 -14.41 -9.48 -43.32
CA ALA A 973 -13.33 -9.08 -44.21
C ALA A 973 -12.67 -7.78 -43.72
N ALA A 974 -11.34 -7.81 -43.58
CA ALA A 974 -10.56 -6.71 -43.02
C ALA A 974 -9.47 -6.25 -44.00
N LEU A 975 -9.05 -5.00 -43.86
CA LEU A 975 -7.78 -4.57 -44.43
C LEU A 975 -6.62 -5.36 -43.77
N PRO A 976 -5.53 -5.68 -44.50
CA PRO A 976 -4.43 -6.47 -43.96
C PRO A 976 -3.88 -5.89 -42.65
N ASN A 977 -3.77 -6.75 -41.62
CA ASN A 977 -3.30 -6.40 -40.27
C ASN A 977 -4.09 -5.27 -39.57
N SER A 978 -5.32 -5.00 -39.98
CA SER A 978 -6.17 -3.93 -39.45
C SER A 978 -7.40 -4.45 -38.70
N GLU A 979 -7.97 -3.60 -37.86
CA GLU A 979 -9.34 -3.75 -37.32
C GLU A 979 -10.36 -2.97 -38.17
N GLU A 980 -9.94 -2.36 -39.29
CA GLU A 980 -10.84 -1.71 -40.24
C GLU A 980 -11.42 -2.73 -41.22
N TYR A 981 -12.73 -2.62 -41.49
CA TYR A 981 -13.40 -3.40 -42.52
C TYR A 981 -12.81 -3.13 -43.92
N LEU A 982 -12.69 -4.19 -44.72
CA LEU A 982 -12.45 -4.06 -46.16
C LEU A 982 -13.68 -3.43 -46.84
N ASP A 983 -13.45 -2.50 -47.77
CA ASP A 983 -14.51 -1.79 -48.49
C ASP A 983 -15.51 -1.12 -47.51
N SER A 984 -14.95 -0.49 -46.47
CA SER A 984 -15.69 0.09 -45.35
C SER A 984 -16.78 1.06 -45.80
N GLU A 985 -17.98 0.85 -45.25
CA GLU A 985 -19.17 1.69 -45.48
C GLU A 985 -18.97 3.16 -45.07
N LYS A 986 -17.94 3.47 -44.28
CA LYS A 986 -17.53 4.85 -43.99
C LYS A 986 -17.11 5.63 -45.24
N TYR A 987 -16.63 4.96 -46.28
CA TYR A 987 -16.07 5.64 -47.47
C TYR A 987 -16.77 5.27 -48.78
N GLN A 988 -17.76 4.37 -48.75
CA GLN A 988 -18.53 3.95 -49.92
C GLN A 988 -19.95 3.52 -49.54
N LEU A 989 -20.84 3.45 -50.52
CA LEU A 989 -22.16 2.84 -50.35
C LEU A 989 -22.03 1.31 -50.31
N ARG A 990 -22.91 0.64 -49.56
CA ARG A 990 -22.99 -0.81 -49.47
C ARG A 990 -24.43 -1.27 -49.64
N ALA A 991 -24.63 -2.35 -50.39
CA ALA A 991 -25.91 -3.06 -50.45
C ALA A 991 -25.73 -4.46 -49.89
N TRP A 992 -26.62 -4.86 -48.99
CA TRP A 992 -26.50 -6.12 -48.27
C TRP A 992 -27.57 -7.12 -48.73
N ASP A 993 -27.15 -8.36 -49.01
CA ASP A 993 -28.08 -9.49 -49.06
C ASP A 993 -28.46 -9.88 -47.63
N TRP A 994 -29.56 -9.31 -47.17
CA TRP A 994 -30.10 -9.50 -45.83
C TRP A 994 -30.51 -10.95 -45.52
N ASN A 995 -30.70 -11.79 -46.54
CA ASN A 995 -31.09 -13.19 -46.41
C ASN A 995 -29.94 -14.16 -46.72
N ARG A 996 -28.69 -13.67 -46.78
CA ARG A 996 -27.50 -14.47 -47.05
C ARG A 996 -27.48 -15.73 -46.18
N PRO A 997 -27.31 -16.95 -46.75
CA PRO A 997 -27.23 -18.18 -45.97
C PRO A 997 -26.12 -18.11 -44.92
N GLY A 998 -26.40 -18.59 -43.71
CA GLY A 998 -25.45 -18.60 -42.60
C GLY A 998 -25.49 -17.35 -41.70
N ASN A 999 -26.37 -16.37 -41.99
CA ASN A 999 -26.62 -15.24 -41.09
C ASN A 999 -27.09 -15.70 -39.69
N ILE A 1000 -27.01 -14.78 -38.72
CA ILE A 1000 -27.38 -15.01 -37.31
C ILE A 1000 -28.56 -14.13 -36.85
N THR A 1001 -29.39 -13.68 -37.80
CA THR A 1001 -30.56 -12.83 -37.51
C THR A 1001 -31.50 -13.50 -36.51
N GLY A 1002 -31.77 -14.80 -36.68
CA GLY A 1002 -32.66 -15.56 -35.80
C GLY A 1002 -32.15 -15.63 -34.36
N GLU A 1003 -30.84 -15.82 -34.17
CA GLU A 1003 -30.22 -15.83 -32.85
C GLU A 1003 -30.22 -14.45 -32.20
N ILE A 1004 -29.93 -13.38 -32.95
CA ILE A 1004 -30.05 -12.00 -32.45
C ILE A 1004 -31.48 -11.71 -32.00
N THR A 1005 -32.48 -12.08 -32.80
CA THR A 1005 -33.90 -11.96 -32.45
C THR A 1005 -34.22 -12.72 -31.16
N ALA A 1006 -33.75 -13.96 -31.03
CA ALA A 1006 -33.96 -14.77 -29.85
C ALA A 1006 -33.31 -14.15 -28.61
N LEU A 1007 -32.06 -13.69 -28.69
CA LEU A 1007 -31.34 -13.05 -27.59
C LEU A 1007 -32.05 -11.77 -27.12
N ASN A 1008 -32.50 -10.92 -28.04
CA ASN A 1008 -33.26 -9.71 -27.71
C ASN A 1008 -34.61 -10.03 -27.05
N ARG A 1009 -35.33 -11.05 -27.53
CA ARG A 1009 -36.55 -11.54 -26.89
C ARG A 1009 -36.28 -12.04 -25.46
N ILE A 1010 -35.22 -12.83 -25.26
CA ILE A 1010 -34.83 -13.37 -23.95
C ILE A 1010 -34.50 -12.25 -22.97
N ARG A 1011 -33.73 -11.24 -23.40
CA ARG A 1011 -33.40 -10.06 -22.59
C ARG A 1011 -34.64 -9.30 -22.13
N ARG A 1012 -35.59 -9.06 -23.03
CA ARG A 1012 -36.85 -8.37 -22.70
C ARG A 1012 -37.72 -9.17 -21.73
N ALA A 1013 -37.74 -10.49 -21.86
CA ALA A 1013 -38.54 -11.37 -21.01
C ALA A 1013 -37.94 -11.60 -19.61
N ASN A 1014 -36.66 -11.27 -19.40
CA ASN A 1014 -35.93 -11.60 -18.16
C ASN A 1014 -35.28 -10.34 -17.56
N PRO A 1015 -35.91 -9.71 -16.53
CA PRO A 1015 -35.39 -8.51 -15.86
C PRO A 1015 -33.95 -8.63 -15.37
N ALA A 1016 -33.51 -9.84 -15.00
CA ALA A 1016 -32.13 -10.08 -14.58
C ALA A 1016 -31.10 -9.72 -15.66
N LEU A 1017 -31.46 -9.72 -16.95
CA LEU A 1017 -30.60 -9.36 -18.08
C LEU A 1017 -30.70 -7.89 -18.49
N GLN A 1018 -31.54 -7.09 -17.82
CA GLN A 1018 -31.80 -5.68 -18.18
C GLN A 1018 -30.81 -4.70 -17.54
N THR A 1019 -29.82 -5.22 -16.83
CA THR A 1019 -28.73 -4.44 -16.23
C THR A 1019 -27.43 -5.22 -16.36
N HIS A 1020 -26.28 -4.57 -16.18
CA HIS A 1020 -24.99 -5.25 -16.04
C HIS A 1020 -24.72 -5.68 -14.58
N LEU A 1021 -25.53 -5.21 -13.63
CA LEU A 1021 -25.45 -5.56 -12.21
C LEU A 1021 -26.11 -6.92 -11.92
N GLY A 1022 -26.05 -7.41 -10.68
CA GLY A 1022 -26.66 -8.70 -10.30
C GLY A 1022 -25.97 -9.92 -10.94
N LEU A 1023 -24.67 -9.80 -11.24
CA LEU A 1023 -23.83 -10.82 -11.87
C LEU A 1023 -22.99 -11.58 -10.84
N THR A 1024 -23.02 -12.91 -10.91
CA THR A 1024 -22.17 -13.81 -10.13
C THR A 1024 -21.50 -14.81 -11.07
N PHE A 1025 -20.17 -14.80 -11.16
CA PHE A 1025 -19.44 -15.84 -11.89
C PHE A 1025 -19.45 -17.14 -11.10
N LEU A 1026 -19.70 -18.25 -11.79
CA LEU A 1026 -19.81 -19.57 -11.20
C LEU A 1026 -18.66 -20.47 -11.66
N THR A 1027 -18.40 -21.53 -10.90
CA THR A 1027 -17.34 -22.49 -11.22
C THR A 1027 -17.76 -23.35 -12.40
N ALA A 1028 -16.94 -23.34 -13.45
CA ALA A 1028 -16.94 -24.33 -14.51
C ALA A 1028 -15.52 -24.88 -14.65
N HIS A 1029 -15.33 -26.19 -14.48
CA HIS A 1029 -14.03 -26.85 -14.50
C HIS A 1029 -13.47 -27.05 -15.93
N ASN A 1030 -13.50 -25.98 -16.73
CA ASN A 1030 -12.91 -25.87 -18.06
C ASN A 1030 -12.65 -24.37 -18.34
N ASP A 1031 -11.44 -24.02 -18.76
CA ASP A 1031 -11.05 -22.63 -19.03
C ASP A 1031 -11.70 -22.03 -20.28
N HIS A 1032 -12.21 -22.88 -21.18
CA HIS A 1032 -12.97 -22.44 -22.35
C HIS A 1032 -14.46 -22.22 -22.06
N ILE A 1033 -14.98 -22.68 -20.91
CA ILE A 1033 -16.37 -22.45 -20.52
C ILE A 1033 -16.44 -21.30 -19.51
N LEU A 1034 -17.08 -20.21 -19.92
CA LEU A 1034 -17.50 -19.13 -19.03
C LEU A 1034 -18.91 -19.43 -18.51
N LEU A 1035 -19.07 -19.45 -17.19
CA LEU A 1035 -20.35 -19.71 -16.53
C LEU A 1035 -20.66 -18.59 -15.55
N PHE A 1036 -21.89 -18.07 -15.61
CA PHE A 1036 -22.35 -17.06 -14.67
C PHE A 1036 -23.86 -17.10 -14.46
N GLU A 1037 -24.25 -16.55 -13.33
CA GLU A 1037 -25.63 -16.29 -12.94
C GLU A 1037 -25.92 -14.79 -13.03
N LYS A 1038 -27.10 -14.45 -13.54
CA LYS A 1038 -27.70 -13.12 -13.50
C LYS A 1038 -29.02 -13.24 -12.73
N ALA A 1039 -29.20 -12.43 -11.69
CA ALA A 1039 -30.40 -12.46 -10.87
C ALA A 1039 -30.94 -11.06 -10.57
N THR A 1040 -32.27 -10.95 -10.47
CA THR A 1040 -32.92 -9.82 -9.79
C THR A 1040 -32.59 -9.83 -8.30
N GLU A 1041 -32.73 -8.69 -7.61
CA GLU A 1041 -32.48 -8.59 -6.16
C GLU A 1041 -33.37 -9.56 -5.36
N ALA A 1042 -34.64 -9.68 -5.75
CA ALA A 1042 -35.59 -10.63 -5.17
C ALA A 1042 -35.30 -12.09 -5.55
N ARG A 1043 -34.42 -12.35 -6.54
CA ARG A 1043 -34.13 -13.67 -7.10
C ARG A 1043 -35.39 -14.42 -7.60
N ASP A 1044 -36.42 -13.68 -8.01
CA ASP A 1044 -37.61 -14.18 -8.69
C ASP A 1044 -37.38 -14.44 -10.19
N ASN A 1045 -36.32 -13.83 -10.76
CA ASN A 1045 -35.81 -14.11 -12.09
C ASN A 1045 -34.31 -14.42 -11.98
N VAL A 1046 -33.94 -15.69 -12.19
CA VAL A 1046 -32.55 -16.17 -12.16
C VAL A 1046 -32.21 -16.84 -13.48
N ILE A 1047 -31.17 -16.33 -14.13
CA ILE A 1047 -30.66 -16.82 -15.41
C ILE A 1047 -29.25 -17.35 -15.23
N VAL A 1048 -29.01 -18.60 -15.63
CA VAL A 1048 -27.69 -19.22 -15.70
C VAL A 1048 -27.27 -19.28 -17.15
N VAL A 1049 -26.07 -18.80 -17.45
CA VAL A 1049 -25.53 -18.74 -18.81
C VAL A 1049 -24.19 -19.48 -18.85
N ALA A 1050 -24.07 -20.44 -19.77
CA ALA A 1050 -22.81 -21.09 -20.10
C ALA A 1050 -22.42 -20.74 -21.54
N ILE A 1051 -21.19 -20.30 -21.75
CA ILE A 1051 -20.66 -19.93 -23.07
C ILE A 1051 -19.33 -20.63 -23.30
N ASN A 1052 -19.22 -21.33 -24.42
CA ASN A 1052 -17.97 -21.86 -24.95
C ASN A 1052 -17.22 -20.75 -25.71
N LEU A 1053 -16.05 -20.38 -25.21
CA LEU A 1053 -15.17 -19.38 -25.79
C LEU A 1053 -14.25 -19.96 -26.88
N ASP A 1054 -14.22 -21.27 -27.06
CA ASP A 1054 -13.58 -21.93 -28.21
C ASP A 1054 -14.56 -21.97 -29.39
N ALA A 1055 -14.30 -21.12 -30.39
CA ALA A 1055 -15.15 -21.02 -31.58
C ALA A 1055 -15.10 -22.27 -32.48
N PHE A 1056 -14.13 -23.16 -32.30
CA PHE A 1056 -13.82 -24.24 -33.25
C PHE A 1056 -14.24 -25.61 -32.73
N ASN A 1057 -14.08 -25.89 -31.44
CA ASN A 1057 -14.28 -27.23 -30.87
C ASN A 1057 -15.45 -27.30 -29.87
N GLU A 1058 -16.04 -28.49 -29.75
CA GLU A 1058 -16.94 -28.79 -28.64
C GLU A 1058 -16.18 -28.81 -27.32
N GLN A 1059 -16.76 -28.19 -26.29
CA GLN A 1059 -16.21 -28.15 -24.95
C GLN A 1059 -17.25 -28.66 -23.93
N GLY A 1060 -16.78 -29.44 -22.96
CA GLY A 1060 -17.58 -29.92 -21.84
C GLY A 1060 -17.04 -29.44 -20.50
N ALA A 1061 -17.90 -29.27 -19.50
CA ALA A 1061 -17.49 -28.88 -18.15
C ALA A 1061 -18.47 -29.40 -17.09
N ASP A 1062 -17.92 -29.83 -15.96
CA ASP A 1062 -18.67 -29.91 -14.71
C ASP A 1062 -18.84 -28.49 -14.15
N ILE A 1063 -20.07 -28.18 -13.74
CA ILE A 1063 -20.48 -26.85 -13.28
C ILE A 1063 -21.11 -26.91 -11.90
N GLU A 1064 -20.93 -25.83 -11.14
CA GLU A 1064 -21.50 -25.67 -9.80
C GLU A 1064 -22.44 -24.45 -9.77
N LEU A 1065 -23.69 -24.68 -9.37
CA LEU A 1065 -24.70 -23.63 -9.20
C LEU A 1065 -24.51 -22.86 -7.88
N SER A 1066 -25.01 -21.63 -7.86
CA SER A 1066 -24.86 -20.68 -6.74
C SER A 1066 -25.43 -21.19 -5.42
N TRP A 1067 -24.59 -21.30 -4.39
CA TRP A 1067 -25.03 -21.61 -3.03
C TRP A 1067 -25.91 -20.52 -2.43
N ASP A 1068 -25.59 -19.25 -2.68
CA ASP A 1068 -26.40 -18.11 -2.21
C ASP A 1068 -27.85 -18.20 -2.75
N THR A 1069 -28.01 -18.58 -4.01
CA THR A 1069 -29.33 -18.78 -4.63
C THR A 1069 -30.11 -19.89 -3.94
N PHE A 1070 -29.47 -21.03 -3.65
CA PHE A 1070 -30.10 -22.13 -2.94
C PHE A 1070 -30.52 -21.72 -1.52
N GLN A 1071 -29.66 -20.99 -0.79
CA GLN A 1071 -29.98 -20.51 0.55
C GLN A 1071 -31.18 -19.54 0.55
N ARG A 1072 -31.23 -18.60 -0.40
CA ARG A 1072 -32.34 -17.64 -0.56
C ARG A 1072 -33.65 -18.33 -0.90
N TRP A 1073 -33.59 -19.45 -1.62
CA TRP A 1073 -34.77 -20.27 -1.91
C TRP A 1073 -35.07 -21.33 -0.85
N HIS A 1074 -34.33 -21.35 0.26
CA HIS A 1074 -34.45 -22.35 1.32
C HIS A 1074 -34.31 -23.80 0.81
N LEU A 1075 -33.47 -24.00 -0.19
CA LEU A 1075 -33.12 -25.30 -0.74
C LEU A 1075 -31.87 -25.87 -0.06
N HIS A 1076 -31.86 -27.19 0.12
CA HIS A 1076 -30.66 -27.94 0.49
C HIS A 1076 -29.83 -28.28 -0.75
N ASP A 1077 -28.59 -28.76 -0.58
CA ASP A 1077 -27.62 -29.00 -1.65
C ASP A 1077 -28.07 -29.94 -2.78
N HIS A 1078 -29.08 -30.78 -2.51
CA HIS A 1078 -29.67 -31.74 -3.45
C HIS A 1078 -31.09 -31.35 -3.93
N GLY A 1079 -31.51 -30.11 -3.66
CA GLY A 1079 -32.82 -29.60 -4.04
C GLY A 1079 -33.07 -29.68 -5.55
N ALA A 1080 -34.33 -29.86 -5.94
CA ALA A 1080 -34.76 -29.93 -7.33
C ALA A 1080 -35.11 -28.55 -7.89
N LEU A 1081 -34.68 -28.28 -9.12
CA LEU A 1081 -34.92 -27.04 -9.86
C LEU A 1081 -35.72 -27.33 -11.13
N GLU A 1082 -36.72 -26.50 -11.41
CA GLU A 1082 -37.30 -26.38 -12.75
C GLU A 1082 -36.36 -25.53 -13.62
N VAL A 1083 -36.04 -26.03 -14.80
CA VAL A 1083 -35.12 -25.39 -15.75
C VAL A 1083 -35.84 -25.18 -17.07
N THR A 1084 -35.82 -23.95 -17.58
CA THR A 1084 -36.29 -23.61 -18.93
C THR A 1084 -35.12 -23.13 -19.79
N ASP A 1085 -34.75 -23.89 -20.81
CA ASP A 1085 -33.83 -23.42 -21.85
C ASP A 1085 -34.49 -22.28 -22.64
N GLN A 1086 -33.88 -21.10 -22.59
CA GLN A 1086 -34.45 -19.88 -23.16
C GLN A 1086 -34.33 -19.81 -24.69
N MET A 1087 -33.37 -20.53 -25.27
CA MET A 1087 -33.17 -20.59 -26.72
C MET A 1087 -34.15 -21.57 -27.37
N THR A 1088 -34.32 -22.76 -26.79
CA THR A 1088 -35.16 -23.83 -27.35
C THR A 1088 -36.59 -23.84 -26.79
N GLY A 1089 -36.81 -23.29 -25.60
CA GLY A 1089 -38.07 -23.37 -24.86
C GLY A 1089 -38.28 -24.69 -24.11
N ALA A 1090 -37.33 -25.63 -24.19
CA ALA A 1090 -37.42 -26.92 -23.51
C ALA A 1090 -37.45 -26.73 -21.99
N ARG A 1091 -38.29 -27.53 -21.31
CA ARG A 1091 -38.39 -27.56 -19.85
C ARG A 1091 -37.96 -28.92 -19.32
N PHE A 1092 -37.12 -28.93 -18.30
CA PHE A 1092 -36.60 -30.13 -17.65
C PHE A 1092 -36.19 -29.81 -16.21
N GLU A 1093 -35.71 -30.81 -15.49
CA GLU A 1093 -35.35 -30.69 -14.08
C GLU A 1093 -33.85 -30.87 -13.87
N TRP A 1094 -33.29 -30.13 -12.92
CA TRP A 1094 -31.95 -30.36 -12.38
C TRP A 1094 -32.04 -30.74 -10.90
N HIS A 1095 -31.21 -31.68 -10.47
CA HIS A 1095 -31.11 -32.08 -9.07
C HIS A 1095 -29.75 -31.71 -8.51
N GLY A 1096 -29.78 -30.96 -7.41
CA GLY A 1096 -28.59 -30.48 -6.71
C GLY A 1096 -27.79 -29.42 -7.47
N ARG A 1097 -26.69 -28.97 -6.84
CA ARG A 1097 -25.87 -27.86 -7.37
C ARG A 1097 -24.89 -28.26 -8.47
N TRP A 1098 -24.54 -29.53 -8.61
CA TRP A 1098 -23.55 -29.98 -9.60
C TRP A 1098 -24.24 -30.51 -10.85
N GLN A 1099 -23.89 -29.93 -12.00
CA GLN A 1099 -24.42 -30.32 -13.30
C GLN A 1099 -23.27 -30.51 -14.31
N HIS A 1100 -23.55 -31.11 -15.46
CA HIS A 1100 -22.59 -31.24 -16.56
C HIS A 1100 -23.15 -30.60 -17.83
N VAL A 1101 -22.32 -29.84 -18.54
CA VAL A 1101 -22.70 -29.16 -19.79
C VAL A 1101 -21.75 -29.52 -20.93
N ARG A 1102 -22.29 -29.53 -22.16
CA ARG A 1102 -21.52 -29.70 -23.41
C ARG A 1102 -22.01 -28.71 -24.45
N LEU A 1103 -21.10 -27.95 -25.06
CA LEU A 1103 -21.40 -26.86 -25.98
C LEU A 1103 -20.53 -26.98 -27.23
N GLY A 1104 -21.17 -27.12 -28.39
CA GLY A 1104 -20.50 -27.25 -29.70
C GLY A 1104 -20.49 -25.94 -30.50
N PRO A 1105 -19.70 -25.86 -31.58
CA PRO A 1105 -19.55 -24.63 -32.39
C PRO A 1105 -20.85 -24.23 -33.14
N GLY A 1106 -21.79 -25.15 -33.33
CA GLY A 1106 -23.11 -24.85 -33.92
C GLY A 1106 -24.06 -24.10 -32.96
N GLN A 1107 -23.88 -24.30 -31.66
CA GLN A 1107 -24.60 -23.62 -30.58
C GLN A 1107 -23.64 -23.43 -29.38
N PRO A 1108 -22.78 -22.39 -29.42
CA PRO A 1108 -21.68 -22.25 -28.48
C PRO A 1108 -22.11 -21.70 -27.11
N PHE A 1109 -23.41 -21.62 -26.82
CA PHE A 1109 -23.92 -21.15 -25.55
C PHE A 1109 -25.28 -21.77 -25.21
N SER A 1110 -25.58 -21.79 -23.92
CA SER A 1110 -26.89 -22.13 -23.39
C SER A 1110 -27.31 -21.12 -22.33
N ILE A 1111 -28.60 -20.80 -22.30
CA ILE A 1111 -29.19 -19.82 -21.39
C ILE A 1111 -30.38 -20.50 -20.72
N TRP A 1112 -30.32 -20.66 -19.42
CA TRP A 1112 -31.36 -21.33 -18.64
C TRP A 1112 -31.98 -20.36 -17.65
N ARG A 1113 -33.31 -20.36 -17.57
CA ARG A 1113 -34.03 -19.79 -16.43
C ARG A 1113 -34.29 -20.90 -15.43
N ILE A 1114 -33.88 -20.69 -14.18
CA ILE A 1114 -34.05 -21.66 -13.11
C ILE A 1114 -34.99 -21.14 -12.04
N ALA A 1115 -35.74 -22.05 -11.41
CA ALA A 1115 -36.58 -21.80 -10.25
C ALA A 1115 -36.68 -23.08 -9.40
N PRO A 1116 -37.05 -23.00 -8.11
CA PRO A 1116 -37.33 -24.20 -7.32
C PRO A 1116 -38.52 -24.99 -7.91
N LEU A 1117 -38.43 -26.33 -7.94
CA LEU A 1117 -39.49 -27.19 -8.51
C LEU A 1117 -40.86 -27.03 -7.80
N GLY A 1118 -40.85 -26.63 -6.53
CA GLY A 1118 -42.05 -26.34 -5.72
C GLY A 1118 -42.59 -24.91 -5.84
N GLY A 1119 -42.03 -24.09 -6.73
CA GLY A 1119 -42.30 -22.65 -6.82
C GLY A 1119 -41.36 -21.83 -5.94
N LEU A 1120 -41.31 -20.51 -6.19
CA LEU A 1120 -40.55 -19.59 -5.35
C LEU A 1120 -41.08 -19.64 -3.91
N PRO A 1121 -40.21 -19.49 -2.89
CA PRO A 1121 -40.68 -19.33 -1.51
C PRO A 1121 -41.68 -18.18 -1.47
N ALA A 1122 -42.79 -18.37 -0.75
CA ALA A 1122 -43.69 -17.26 -0.48
C ALA A 1122 -42.89 -16.16 0.23
N GLU A 1123 -42.97 -14.92 -0.25
CA GLU A 1123 -42.58 -13.77 0.55
C GLU A 1123 -43.43 -13.84 1.81
N ARG A 1124 -42.83 -14.22 2.93
CA ARG A 1124 -43.44 -13.92 4.22
C ARG A 1124 -43.47 -12.39 4.24
N PRO A 1125 -44.62 -11.75 4.55
CA PRO A 1125 -44.59 -10.34 4.87
C PRO A 1125 -43.48 -10.15 5.91
N ASP A 1126 -42.70 -9.07 5.79
CA ASP A 1126 -41.82 -8.66 6.89
C ASP A 1126 -42.63 -8.86 8.18
N GLU A 1127 -42.07 -9.57 9.17
CA GLU A 1127 -42.69 -9.77 10.49
C GLU A 1127 -42.76 -8.45 11.29
N THR A 1128 -43.10 -7.37 10.60
CA THR A 1128 -43.44 -6.07 11.15
C THR A 1128 -44.93 -5.74 10.98
N ASP A 1129 -45.75 -6.55 10.27
CA ASP A 1129 -47.15 -6.18 9.99
C ASP A 1129 -48.20 -7.32 9.91
N SER A 1130 -48.06 -8.47 10.59
CA SER A 1130 -49.17 -9.44 10.72
C SER A 1130 -49.57 -9.75 12.17
N ASP A 1131 -50.85 -9.51 12.46
CA ASP A 1131 -51.57 -9.76 13.72
C ASP A 1131 -51.10 -11.00 14.51
N SER A 1132 -50.67 -10.77 15.74
CA SER A 1132 -50.24 -11.78 16.70
C SER A 1132 -51.41 -12.45 17.44
N ASP A 1133 -52.41 -12.92 16.71
CA ASP A 1133 -53.61 -13.53 17.31
C ASP A 1133 -53.85 -14.94 16.74
N SER A 1134 -52.89 -15.85 16.92
CA SER A 1134 -53.22 -17.28 17.03
C SER A 1134 -52.09 -18.12 17.64
N ALA A 1135 -52.50 -18.91 18.65
CA ALA A 1135 -51.89 -20.15 19.13
C ALA A 1135 -50.85 -20.08 20.26
N HIS A 1136 -51.31 -19.66 21.44
CA HIS A 1136 -50.98 -20.36 22.69
C HIS A 1136 -51.75 -21.70 22.77
N HIS A 1137 -51.05 -22.83 22.72
CA HIS A 1137 -51.37 -24.14 23.33
C HIS A 1137 -50.26 -25.12 22.89
N ALA A 1138 -49.67 -26.01 23.68
CA ALA A 1138 -49.63 -26.27 25.11
C ALA A 1138 -48.38 -27.14 25.33
N ASP A 1139 -47.89 -27.06 26.55
CA ASP A 1139 -46.74 -27.73 27.16
C ASP A 1139 -46.78 -29.28 27.13
N ALA A 1140 -45.63 -29.87 27.46
CA ALA A 1140 -45.36 -31.22 28.00
C ALA A 1140 -44.83 -32.33 27.06
N GLY A 1141 -43.56 -32.73 27.30
CA GLY A 1141 -43.12 -34.12 27.14
C GLY A 1141 -41.72 -34.35 26.54
N ASN A 1142 -40.68 -34.38 27.37
CA ASN A 1142 -39.47 -35.20 27.14
C ASN A 1142 -39.85 -36.69 26.96
N PRO A 1143 -39.03 -37.61 26.37
CA PRO A 1143 -37.56 -37.64 26.46
C PRO A 1143 -36.79 -38.13 25.19
N THR A 1144 -35.46 -37.99 25.25
CA THR A 1144 -34.45 -38.74 24.47
C THR A 1144 -34.70 -40.25 24.42
N PRO A 1145 -34.25 -40.92 23.33
CA PRO A 1145 -33.21 -41.93 23.50
C PRO A 1145 -32.11 -41.96 22.40
N THR A 1146 -30.87 -42.09 22.89
CA THR A 1146 -29.72 -42.94 22.45
C THR A 1146 -29.64 -43.58 21.05
N GLU A 1147 -28.44 -43.43 20.49
CA GLU A 1147 -27.57 -44.42 19.79
C GLU A 1147 -28.09 -45.25 18.59
N GLY A 1148 -27.32 -45.25 17.49
CA GLY A 1148 -27.37 -46.32 16.49
C GLY A 1148 -26.71 -46.03 15.15
N ALA A 1149 -25.39 -46.27 15.07
CA ALA A 1149 -24.58 -46.72 13.93
C ALA A 1149 -25.14 -46.64 12.48
N ILE A 1150 -24.46 -45.91 11.59
CA ILE A 1150 -23.46 -46.35 10.58
C ILE A 1150 -22.97 -45.10 9.84
#